data_AF-A0A6J5GXT4-F1
#
_entry.id   AF-A0A6J5GXT4-F1
#
_cell.length_a   1.000
_cell.length_b   1.000
_cell.length_c   1.000
_cell.angle_alpha   90.00
_cell.angle_beta   90.00
_cell.angle_gamma   90.00
#
_symmetry.space_group_name_H-M   'P 1'
#
loop_
_entity.id
_entity.type
_entity.pdbx_description
1 polymer ?
#
loop_
_entity_poly.entity_id
_entity_poly.type
_entity_poly.pdbx_seq_one_letter_code
_entity_poly.pdbx_strand_id
1 'polypeptide(L)'
;MTTLPVAPVSGAKADYDAFIGEAPLFRQLVRMVDRVAPTDHALLIIGPTGSGKELVARRVHTRSPRHDQPFVDVNCGAIPEHLVEAELFGHVKGAFTGAGESRPGLLQQVGKGTLLLDEIGELPLALQPKLLRALETRTFRPVGASSNVRFEGRVVASTHRDLRELARQGLFREDLFYRLAVFVLAVPGLDQRIEDIPALAAHFASRQERRIEFSPAAIRRLGRHTWPGHIRQLRNLISQLSVLAEKPLIDEDTLEPFLPSETAGSFSRAALADMLLQLEGRDKLAAAEDLLIDRALERTAGNKSAAASLLGVGRKTIERRLKSREEHHREAQKSLEHASALIEASRFAEAIPHLRRCLDVLQTSRDEATARRMQFDAYRLLGMSLRSVHGWLYAEATACYTAALEIGAGICEPGEIAAIQFGVWTTQLTTLQLKQARASAQDMLQRAQNSGERVSLDEAHVAMANTLYWLGDSEEALACLARGNLTSVTRDDVRTGSQGIDLASLALTFEGLAAYQIGEFGRARRAMEMLILRAGEPGAHALAHTVNLQGAAWLACLFDDPRRGPLASELESVSIANGFPFYRGMGQILRGVHLSAQGLNAEAEAVMLDGYDNHMLCNGGALFHSFKMWQHGELLLRCGRAEQCETMLAAAVDETLARQERAHLGELLVTRARAQWALGDLTSAEQGLRTALSTALAFGSVPARVDAARYLADLLRSTGRGAEAIDTLARGLREQTADSTSRIADAIALLAELRRVALIGSDARGPGAGR
;
A
#
# COMPACT_ATOMS: atom_id res chain seq x y z
N MET A 1 56.44 17.03 -4.03
CA MET A 1 55.45 15.92 -4.05
C MET A 1 54.22 16.46 -4.75
N THR A 2 54.21 16.29 -6.06
CA THR A 2 53.27 16.95 -6.98
C THR A 2 52.66 15.83 -7.81
N THR A 3 51.42 15.48 -7.49
CA THR A 3 50.64 14.45 -8.15
C THR A 3 50.20 14.95 -9.53
N LEU A 4 50.75 14.33 -10.56
CA LEU A 4 50.32 14.46 -11.95
C LEU A 4 48.91 13.85 -12.12
N PRO A 5 48.02 14.48 -12.92
CA PRO A 5 46.67 13.98 -13.16
C PRO A 5 46.71 12.78 -14.09
N VAL A 6 45.99 11.72 -13.71
CA VAL A 6 45.76 10.51 -14.50
C VAL A 6 44.83 10.86 -15.67
N ALA A 7 45.31 10.63 -16.89
CA ALA A 7 44.54 10.78 -18.11
C ALA A 7 43.35 9.80 -18.16
N PRO A 8 42.20 10.17 -18.75
CA PRO A 8 41.11 9.24 -18.97
C PRO A 8 41.52 8.24 -20.06
N VAL A 9 41.48 6.95 -19.71
CA VAL A 9 41.67 5.84 -20.64
C VAL A 9 40.52 5.86 -21.66
N SER A 10 40.81 6.27 -22.89
CA SER A 10 39.89 6.17 -24.02
C SER A 10 39.80 4.71 -24.48
N GLY A 11 38.89 3.95 -23.87
CA GLY A 11 38.41 2.69 -24.43
C GLY A 11 37.41 2.97 -25.55
N ALA A 12 37.69 2.49 -26.76
CA ALA A 12 36.82 2.60 -27.92
C ALA A 12 35.39 2.10 -27.60
N LYS A 13 34.43 3.01 -27.48
CA LYS A 13 33.00 2.68 -27.52
C LYS A 13 32.64 2.30 -28.96
N ALA A 14 32.57 1.00 -29.22
CA ALA A 14 32.12 0.44 -30.48
C ALA A 14 30.71 0.96 -30.84
N ASP A 15 30.56 1.51 -32.04
CA ASP A 15 29.41 2.26 -32.57
C ASP A 15 28.10 1.43 -32.65
N TYR A 16 27.38 1.27 -31.53
CA TYR A 16 26.06 0.60 -31.45
C TYR A 16 24.92 1.49 -31.97
N ASP A 17 25.22 2.73 -32.36
CA ASP A 17 24.24 3.79 -32.63
C ASP A 17 23.93 3.98 -34.14
N ALA A 18 24.39 3.05 -34.99
CA ALA A 18 24.18 3.13 -36.43
C ALA A 18 22.69 3.00 -36.82
N PHE A 19 22.21 3.96 -37.63
CA PHE A 19 20.88 3.92 -38.24
C PHE A 19 20.91 3.05 -39.48
N ILE A 20 20.24 1.90 -39.42
CA ILE A 20 20.32 0.86 -40.46
C ILE A 20 18.93 0.63 -41.01
N GLY A 21 18.81 0.70 -42.32
CA GLY A 21 17.57 0.44 -43.03
C GLY A 21 17.38 1.39 -44.22
N GLU A 22 16.77 0.86 -45.26
CA GLU A 22 16.45 1.56 -46.50
C GLU A 22 14.93 1.55 -46.78
N ALA A 23 14.15 0.91 -45.91
CA ALA A 23 12.70 0.88 -45.99
C ALA A 23 12.12 2.31 -46.12
N PRO A 24 11.15 2.56 -47.02
CA PRO A 24 10.63 3.90 -47.28
C PRO A 24 10.16 4.64 -46.02
N LEU A 25 9.47 3.94 -45.11
CA LEU A 25 8.99 4.49 -43.83
C LEU A 25 10.14 4.90 -42.91
N PHE A 26 11.21 4.09 -42.86
CA PHE A 26 12.38 4.41 -42.05
C PHE A 26 13.16 5.59 -42.62
N ARG A 27 13.36 5.66 -43.95
CA ARG A 27 13.98 6.82 -44.61
C ARG A 27 13.19 8.11 -44.39
N GLN A 28 11.85 8.03 -44.36
CA GLN A 28 11.01 9.17 -44.04
C GLN A 28 11.21 9.63 -42.60
N LEU A 29 11.24 8.71 -41.63
CA LEU A 29 11.56 9.01 -40.24
C LEU A 29 12.94 9.69 -40.12
N VAL A 30 13.97 9.17 -40.79
CA VAL A 30 15.32 9.77 -40.77
C VAL A 30 15.31 11.20 -41.29
N ARG A 31 14.61 11.48 -42.40
CA ARG A 31 14.47 12.85 -42.91
C ARG A 31 13.74 13.76 -41.93
N MET A 32 12.75 13.25 -41.19
CA MET A 32 12.05 14.03 -40.16
C MET A 32 12.94 14.30 -38.95
N VAL A 33 13.69 13.30 -38.48
CA VAL A 33 14.69 13.46 -37.41
C VAL A 33 15.69 14.55 -37.78
N ASP A 34 16.29 14.47 -38.97
CA ASP A 34 17.32 15.42 -39.40
C ASP A 34 16.78 16.86 -39.56
N ARG A 35 15.47 17.04 -39.80
CA ARG A 35 14.80 18.34 -39.83
C ARG A 35 14.46 18.89 -38.45
N VAL A 36 14.09 18.04 -37.50
CA VAL A 36 13.62 18.46 -36.17
C VAL A 36 14.77 18.53 -35.15
N ALA A 37 15.84 17.79 -35.37
CA ALA A 37 17.03 17.78 -34.50
C ALA A 37 17.62 19.18 -34.27
N PRO A 38 17.70 20.09 -35.26
CA PRO A 38 18.20 21.45 -35.04
C PRO A 38 17.34 22.36 -34.15
N THR A 39 16.12 21.96 -33.81
CA THR A 39 15.17 22.78 -33.04
C THR A 39 15.30 22.59 -31.52
N ASP A 40 14.81 23.56 -30.76
CA ASP A 40 14.81 23.54 -29.28
C ASP A 40 13.49 23.03 -28.67
N HIS A 41 12.53 22.64 -29.51
CA HIS A 41 11.23 22.18 -29.08
C HIS A 41 11.29 20.78 -28.46
N ALA A 42 10.36 20.53 -27.55
CA ALA A 42 10.10 19.20 -27.04
C ALA A 42 9.67 18.26 -28.18
N LEU A 43 10.01 16.99 -28.04
CA LEU A 43 9.77 15.99 -29.07
C LEU A 43 9.22 14.72 -28.43
N LEU A 44 8.19 14.14 -29.02
CA LEU A 44 7.59 12.88 -28.61
C LEU A 44 7.91 11.79 -29.64
N ILE A 45 8.53 10.70 -29.20
CA ILE A 45 8.84 9.52 -30.01
C ILE A 45 7.86 8.42 -29.64
N ILE A 46 7.02 8.01 -30.59
CA ILE A 46 6.06 6.92 -30.39
C ILE A 46 6.49 5.69 -31.17
N GLY A 47 6.20 4.51 -30.65
CA GLY A 47 6.38 3.27 -31.38
C GLY A 47 6.52 2.06 -30.48
N PRO A 48 6.46 0.84 -31.05
CA PRO A 48 6.46 -0.38 -30.26
C PRO A 48 7.69 -0.55 -29.36
N THR A 49 7.57 -1.37 -28.33
CA THR A 49 8.71 -1.70 -27.46
C THR A 49 9.73 -2.54 -28.23
N GLY A 50 11.00 -2.13 -28.21
CA GLY A 50 12.07 -2.84 -28.95
C GLY A 50 12.23 -2.43 -30.42
N SER A 51 11.56 -1.38 -30.90
CA SER A 51 11.72 -0.84 -32.27
C SER A 51 12.89 0.15 -32.45
N GLY A 52 13.58 0.52 -31.37
CA GLY A 52 14.74 1.43 -31.42
C GLY A 52 14.44 2.91 -31.14
N LYS A 53 13.41 3.22 -30.35
CA LYS A 53 13.07 4.61 -29.94
C LYS A 53 14.24 5.38 -29.33
N GLU A 54 15.06 4.72 -28.50
CA GLU A 54 16.24 5.30 -27.87
C GLU A 54 17.29 5.76 -28.90
N LEU A 55 17.51 4.97 -29.96
CA LEU A 55 18.41 5.35 -31.06
C LEU A 55 17.90 6.62 -31.77
N VAL A 56 16.59 6.75 -31.94
CA VAL A 56 15.95 7.97 -32.48
C VAL A 56 16.21 9.17 -31.57
N ALA A 57 16.08 9.03 -30.26
CA ALA A 57 16.41 10.09 -29.32
C ALA A 57 17.90 10.47 -29.36
N ARG A 58 18.80 9.49 -29.41
CA ARG A 58 20.26 9.71 -29.53
C ARG A 58 20.59 10.44 -30.83
N ARG A 59 19.99 10.07 -31.96
CA ARG A 59 20.19 10.78 -33.24
C ARG A 59 19.67 12.20 -33.22
N VAL A 60 18.51 12.44 -32.60
CA VAL A 60 17.98 13.80 -32.41
C VAL A 60 18.99 14.65 -31.65
N HIS A 61 19.64 14.09 -30.62
CA HIS A 61 20.69 14.79 -29.88
C HIS A 61 21.96 15.02 -30.70
N THR A 62 22.51 13.99 -31.35
CA THR A 62 23.77 14.11 -32.13
C THR A 62 23.64 14.99 -33.37
N ARG A 63 22.43 15.16 -33.92
CA ARG A 63 22.14 16.08 -35.03
C ARG A 63 21.67 17.47 -34.58
N SER A 64 21.66 17.74 -33.27
CA SER A 64 21.29 19.04 -32.72
C SER A 64 22.52 19.94 -32.49
N PRO A 65 22.33 21.27 -32.29
CA PRO A 65 23.40 22.17 -31.86
C PRO A 65 23.99 21.79 -30.49
N ARG A 66 23.34 20.90 -29.74
CA ARG A 66 23.74 20.42 -28.42
C ARG A 66 24.48 19.08 -28.44
N HIS A 67 24.97 18.62 -29.59
CA HIS A 67 25.65 17.32 -29.71
C HIS A 67 26.87 17.15 -28.78
N ASP A 68 27.53 18.25 -28.40
CA ASP A 68 28.65 18.25 -27.45
C ASP A 68 28.21 18.38 -25.97
N GLN A 69 26.91 18.45 -25.69
CA GLN A 69 26.35 18.57 -24.34
C GLN A 69 25.90 17.20 -23.79
N PRO A 70 25.64 17.07 -22.48
CA PRO A 70 25.20 15.80 -21.91
C PRO A 70 23.92 15.27 -22.56
N PHE A 71 23.88 13.96 -22.83
CA PHE A 71 22.65 13.21 -23.09
C PHE A 71 22.36 12.38 -21.86
N VAL A 72 21.26 12.68 -21.17
CA VAL A 72 20.82 11.98 -19.96
C VAL A 72 19.54 11.25 -20.28
N ASP A 73 19.52 9.93 -20.15
CA ASP A 73 18.34 9.10 -20.31
C ASP A 73 17.82 8.58 -18.98
N VAL A 74 16.49 8.58 -18.84
CA VAL A 74 15.79 8.02 -17.68
C VAL A 74 14.53 7.30 -18.15
N ASN A 75 14.35 6.07 -17.64
CA ASN A 75 13.13 5.31 -17.86
C ASN A 75 12.16 5.56 -16.70
N CYS A 76 11.02 6.21 -16.99
CA CYS A 76 10.04 6.60 -15.99
C CYS A 76 9.37 5.40 -15.30
N GLY A 77 9.31 4.23 -15.96
CA GLY A 77 8.76 3.00 -15.39
C GLY A 77 9.76 2.16 -14.58
N ALA A 78 11.06 2.44 -14.68
CA ALA A 78 12.11 1.66 -13.99
C ALA A 78 12.44 2.21 -12.59
N ILE A 79 12.02 3.44 -12.27
CA ILE A 79 12.26 4.07 -10.98
C ILE A 79 11.03 3.81 -10.08
N PRO A 80 11.22 3.33 -8.84
CA PRO A 80 10.11 3.19 -7.89
C PRO A 80 9.35 4.51 -7.73
N GLU A 81 8.01 4.48 -7.78
CA GLU A 81 7.15 5.68 -7.82
C GLU A 81 7.51 6.73 -6.76
N HIS A 82 7.78 6.30 -5.52
CA HIS A 82 8.17 7.17 -4.40
C HIS A 82 9.53 7.87 -4.55
N LEU A 83 10.37 7.45 -5.51
CA LEU A 83 11.68 8.04 -5.80
C LEU A 83 11.71 8.86 -7.09
N VAL A 84 10.74 8.67 -8.00
CA VAL A 84 10.70 9.34 -9.31
C VAL A 84 10.78 10.87 -9.16
N GLU A 85 10.09 11.44 -8.17
CA GLU A 85 10.12 12.87 -7.92
C GLU A 85 11.52 13.37 -7.50
N ALA A 86 12.15 12.65 -6.57
CA ALA A 86 13.46 13.00 -6.06
C ALA A 86 14.57 12.84 -7.12
N GLU A 87 14.44 11.84 -8.01
CA GLU A 87 15.36 11.64 -9.13
C GLU A 87 15.20 12.73 -10.20
N LEU A 88 13.96 13.03 -10.64
CA LEU A 88 13.72 14.04 -11.67
C LEU A 88 14.07 15.46 -11.19
N PHE A 89 13.53 15.86 -10.03
CA PHE A 89 13.59 17.25 -9.55
C PHE A 89 14.69 17.50 -8.50
N GLY A 90 15.31 16.45 -7.96
CA GLY A 90 16.30 16.57 -6.90
C GLY A 90 15.65 16.79 -5.54
N HIS A 91 16.44 16.73 -4.49
CA HIS A 91 15.99 16.94 -3.11
C HIS A 91 17.07 17.60 -2.27
N VAL A 92 16.62 18.29 -1.21
CA VAL A 92 17.51 18.77 -0.15
C VAL A 92 17.59 17.77 1.00
N LYS A 93 18.65 17.86 1.80
CA LYS A 93 18.81 17.07 3.03
C LYS A 93 17.58 17.20 3.91
N GLY A 94 17.03 16.07 4.36
CA GLY A 94 15.85 16.02 5.24
C GLY A 94 14.50 16.17 4.52
N ALA A 95 14.45 16.15 3.18
CA ALA A 95 13.20 16.24 2.43
C ALA A 95 12.25 15.04 2.62
N PHE A 96 12.79 13.86 2.96
CA PHE A 96 12.05 12.64 3.27
C PHE A 96 12.90 11.69 4.14
N THR A 97 12.30 10.64 4.69
CA THR A 97 13.01 9.62 5.49
C THR A 97 14.04 8.87 4.64
N GLY A 98 15.33 9.07 4.95
CA GLY A 98 16.46 8.54 4.16
C GLY A 98 17.20 9.57 3.31
N ALA A 99 16.72 10.82 3.22
CA ALA A 99 17.40 11.93 2.55
C ALA A 99 18.58 12.48 3.38
N GLY A 100 19.64 11.67 3.54
CA GLY A 100 20.83 12.02 4.33
C GLY A 100 21.66 13.18 3.77
N GLU A 101 21.59 13.39 2.45
CA GLU A 101 22.30 14.44 1.72
C GLU A 101 21.37 15.11 0.69
N SER A 102 21.75 16.30 0.21
CA SER A 102 21.04 16.95 -0.90
C SER A 102 21.58 16.40 -2.23
N ARG A 103 20.71 16.09 -3.19
CA ARG A 103 21.13 15.63 -4.53
C ARG A 103 20.42 16.42 -5.63
N PRO A 104 21.16 16.91 -6.65
CA PRO A 104 20.57 17.57 -7.81
C PRO A 104 19.75 16.56 -8.62
N GLY A 105 18.60 16.97 -9.14
CA GLY A 105 17.77 16.12 -10.00
C GLY A 105 18.25 16.06 -11.44
N LEU A 106 17.72 15.13 -12.22
CA LEU A 106 18.05 14.94 -13.64
C LEU A 106 17.80 16.20 -14.48
N LEU A 107 16.75 16.96 -14.19
CA LEU A 107 16.50 18.25 -14.87
C LEU A 107 17.63 19.27 -14.61
N GLN A 108 18.30 19.20 -13.45
CA GLN A 108 19.46 20.06 -13.17
C GLN A 108 20.73 19.47 -13.80
N GLN A 109 20.95 18.17 -13.63
CA GLN A 109 22.17 17.48 -14.05
C GLN A 109 22.39 17.52 -15.56
N VAL A 110 21.32 17.52 -16.36
CA VAL A 110 21.42 17.58 -17.82
C VAL A 110 21.99 18.92 -18.34
N GLY A 111 21.92 19.99 -17.53
CA GLY A 111 22.39 21.31 -17.90
C GLY A 111 21.74 21.82 -19.19
N LYS A 112 22.57 22.16 -20.20
CA LYS A 112 22.13 22.60 -21.54
C LYS A 112 21.96 21.44 -22.54
N GLY A 113 22.05 20.20 -22.06
CA GLY A 113 21.99 18.98 -22.86
C GLY A 113 20.58 18.54 -23.25
N THR A 114 20.44 17.24 -23.51
CA THR A 114 19.16 16.59 -23.85
C THR A 114 18.79 15.58 -22.76
N LEU A 115 17.58 15.73 -22.20
CA LEU A 115 16.98 14.79 -21.27
C LEU A 115 15.98 13.90 -22.03
N LEU A 116 16.26 12.61 -22.10
CA LEU A 116 15.33 11.61 -22.61
C LEU A 116 14.47 11.07 -21.45
N LEU A 117 13.17 11.29 -21.53
CA LEU A 117 12.16 10.68 -20.67
C LEU A 117 11.57 9.47 -21.40
N ASP A 118 12.13 8.29 -21.16
CA ASP A 118 11.66 7.05 -21.77
C ASP A 118 10.47 6.46 -20.99
N GLU A 119 9.55 5.85 -21.72
CA GLU A 119 8.25 5.39 -21.24
C GLU A 119 7.49 6.47 -20.43
N ILE A 120 7.38 7.69 -20.99
CA ILE A 120 6.71 8.84 -20.34
C ILE A 120 5.24 8.56 -19.95
N GLY A 121 4.59 7.59 -20.59
CA GLY A 121 3.25 7.13 -20.24
C GLY A 121 3.16 6.45 -18.87
N GLU A 122 4.30 6.03 -18.30
CA GLU A 122 4.40 5.44 -16.96
C GLU A 122 4.70 6.50 -15.89
N LEU A 123 4.82 7.79 -16.25
CA LEU A 123 5.06 8.85 -15.26
C LEU A 123 3.82 9.03 -14.36
N PRO A 124 3.98 8.92 -13.02
CA PRO A 124 2.86 9.06 -12.09
C PRO A 124 2.07 10.35 -12.31
N LEU A 125 0.74 10.25 -12.30
CA LEU A 125 -0.16 11.38 -12.59
C LEU A 125 0.11 12.60 -11.70
N ALA A 126 0.50 12.38 -10.43
CA ALA A 126 0.85 13.44 -9.49
C ALA A 126 2.08 14.27 -9.90
N LEU A 127 3.00 13.69 -10.69
CA LEU A 127 4.22 14.37 -11.14
C LEU A 127 4.04 15.09 -12.47
N GLN A 128 3.00 14.76 -13.23
CA GLN A 128 2.72 15.36 -14.54
C GLN A 128 2.52 16.89 -14.47
N PRO A 129 1.77 17.47 -13.48
CA PRO A 129 1.69 18.93 -13.33
C PRO A 129 3.05 19.59 -13.05
N LYS A 130 3.91 18.93 -12.27
CA LYS A 130 5.23 19.45 -11.91
C LYS A 130 6.17 19.45 -13.12
N LEU A 131 6.14 18.37 -13.92
CA LEU A 131 6.88 18.30 -15.18
C LEU A 131 6.36 19.34 -16.18
N LEU A 132 5.04 19.48 -16.32
CA LEU A 132 4.43 20.50 -17.17
C LEU A 132 4.93 21.91 -16.79
N ARG A 133 4.88 22.27 -15.50
CA ARG A 133 5.39 23.55 -15.01
C ARG A 133 6.88 23.73 -15.28
N ALA A 134 7.69 22.69 -15.18
CA ALA A 134 9.10 22.74 -15.52
C ALA A 134 9.34 23.00 -17.02
N LEU A 135 8.54 22.37 -17.90
CA LEU A 135 8.60 22.56 -19.34
C LEU A 135 8.09 23.94 -19.79
N GLU A 136 7.11 24.50 -19.10
CA GLU A 136 6.53 25.81 -19.41
C GLU A 136 7.39 26.96 -18.90
N THR A 137 7.73 26.94 -17.61
CA THR A 137 8.41 28.06 -16.94
C THR A 137 9.93 28.00 -17.06
N ARG A 138 10.48 26.85 -17.53
CA ARG A 138 11.92 26.57 -17.50
C ARG A 138 12.52 26.65 -16.09
N THR A 139 11.69 26.45 -15.05
CA THR A 139 12.11 26.41 -13.65
C THR A 139 11.35 25.32 -12.89
N PHE A 140 11.98 24.74 -11.87
CA PHE A 140 11.37 23.72 -11.01
C PHE A 140 11.90 23.83 -9.59
N ARG A 141 11.21 23.22 -8.63
CA ARG A 141 11.59 23.22 -7.21
C ARG A 141 11.99 21.82 -6.76
N PRO A 142 13.23 21.62 -6.26
CA PRO A 142 13.64 20.36 -5.64
C PRO A 142 12.77 20.03 -4.42
N VAL A 143 12.61 18.76 -4.10
CA VAL A 143 11.81 18.30 -2.95
C VAL A 143 12.43 18.86 -1.66
N GLY A 144 11.60 19.51 -0.84
CA GLY A 144 12.02 20.17 0.41
C GLY A 144 12.80 21.49 0.25
N ALA A 145 13.21 21.88 -0.96
CA ALA A 145 13.88 23.17 -1.17
C ALA A 145 12.90 24.33 -0.99
N SER A 146 13.38 25.55 -0.73
CA SER A 146 12.57 26.78 -0.71
C SER A 146 12.69 27.64 -1.97
N SER A 147 13.67 27.34 -2.84
CA SER A 147 13.97 28.10 -4.05
C SER A 147 13.78 27.28 -5.33
N ASN A 148 13.50 27.98 -6.43
CA ASN A 148 13.43 27.38 -7.77
C ASN A 148 14.83 27.29 -8.40
N VAL A 149 15.02 26.23 -9.20
CA VAL A 149 16.20 25.96 -10.02
C VAL A 149 15.80 26.08 -11.49
N ARG A 150 16.72 26.56 -12.34
CA ARG A 150 16.48 26.73 -13.78
C ARG A 150 16.74 25.44 -14.55
N PHE A 151 15.89 25.16 -15.54
CA PHE A 151 16.05 24.08 -16.51
C PHE A 151 16.42 24.65 -17.89
N GLU A 152 17.64 24.37 -18.36
CA GLU A 152 18.18 24.89 -19.63
C GLU A 152 18.22 23.84 -20.75
N GLY A 153 17.91 22.59 -20.45
CA GLY A 153 18.00 21.47 -21.37
C GLY A 153 16.85 21.37 -22.37
N ARG A 154 16.98 20.43 -23.30
CA ARG A 154 15.90 19.98 -24.20
C ARG A 154 15.29 18.69 -23.67
N VAL A 155 13.97 18.56 -23.74
CA VAL A 155 13.29 17.30 -23.41
C VAL A 155 12.92 16.55 -24.68
N VAL A 156 13.25 15.26 -24.70
CA VAL A 156 12.77 14.27 -25.65
C VAL A 156 12.02 13.22 -24.84
N ALA A 157 10.79 12.91 -25.20
CA ALA A 157 10.00 11.88 -24.52
C ALA A 157 9.75 10.71 -25.45
N SER A 158 9.70 9.49 -24.94
CA SER A 158 9.32 8.30 -25.70
C SER A 158 8.29 7.43 -24.98
N THR A 159 7.46 6.72 -25.74
CA THR A 159 6.44 5.82 -25.20
C THR A 159 5.98 4.81 -26.26
N HIS A 160 5.52 3.64 -25.81
CA HIS A 160 4.77 2.69 -26.65
C HIS A 160 3.25 2.82 -26.50
N ARG A 161 2.77 3.56 -25.48
CA ARG A 161 1.34 3.75 -25.19
C ARG A 161 0.76 4.94 -25.96
N ASP A 162 -0.54 4.88 -26.24
CA ASP A 162 -1.27 6.02 -26.82
C ASP A 162 -1.59 7.05 -25.74
N LEU A 163 -0.78 8.12 -25.66
CA LEU A 163 -0.97 9.19 -24.66
C LEU A 163 -2.29 9.95 -24.82
N ARG A 164 -2.88 9.99 -26.03
CA ARG A 164 -4.19 10.64 -26.21
C ARG A 164 -5.28 9.81 -25.56
N GLU A 165 -5.22 8.49 -25.73
CA GLU A 165 -6.17 7.59 -25.09
C GLU A 165 -5.99 7.61 -23.56
N LEU A 166 -4.75 7.61 -23.06
CA LEU A 166 -4.50 7.79 -21.62
C LEU A 166 -5.04 9.12 -21.10
N ALA A 167 -5.01 10.18 -21.92
CA ALA A 167 -5.62 11.46 -21.56
C ALA A 167 -7.14 11.39 -21.49
N ARG A 168 -7.80 10.69 -22.42
CA ARG A 168 -9.26 10.45 -22.35
C ARG A 168 -9.66 9.65 -21.11
N GLN A 169 -8.78 8.74 -20.66
CA GLN A 169 -8.99 7.90 -19.47
C GLN A 169 -8.61 8.61 -18.16
N GLY A 170 -8.12 9.86 -18.20
CA GLY A 170 -7.67 10.60 -17.01
C GLY A 170 -6.34 10.11 -16.41
N LEU A 171 -5.64 9.19 -17.08
CA LEU A 171 -4.35 8.64 -16.66
C LEU A 171 -3.15 9.46 -17.13
N PHE A 172 -3.36 10.36 -18.08
CA PHE A 172 -2.36 11.33 -18.55
C PHE A 172 -3.00 12.71 -18.70
N ARG A 173 -2.27 13.77 -18.42
CA ARG A 173 -2.82 15.12 -18.58
C ARG A 173 -2.75 15.58 -20.03
N GLU A 174 -3.88 16.08 -20.52
CA GLU A 174 -3.99 16.59 -21.89
C GLU A 174 -3.05 17.78 -22.16
N ASP A 175 -2.88 18.67 -21.18
CA ASP A 175 -1.98 19.83 -21.27
C ASP A 175 -0.50 19.42 -21.40
N LEU A 176 -0.05 18.42 -20.63
CA LEU A 176 1.28 17.85 -20.75
C LEU A 176 1.47 17.14 -22.10
N PHE A 177 0.45 16.44 -22.60
CA PHE A 177 0.50 15.82 -23.93
C PHE A 177 0.80 16.85 -25.01
N TYR A 178 0.04 17.96 -25.07
CA TYR A 178 0.29 19.01 -26.06
C TYR A 178 1.64 19.70 -25.88
N ARG A 179 2.15 19.78 -24.64
CA ARG A 179 3.48 20.36 -24.38
C ARG A 179 4.63 19.47 -24.84
N LEU A 180 4.47 18.14 -24.79
CA LEU A 180 5.46 17.17 -25.25
C LEU A 180 5.35 16.89 -26.75
N ALA A 181 4.13 16.79 -27.26
CA ALA A 181 3.82 16.41 -28.64
C ALA A 181 3.90 17.59 -29.64
N VAL A 182 4.85 18.51 -29.45
CA VAL A 182 5.10 19.61 -30.41
C VAL A 182 5.55 19.05 -31.76
N PHE A 183 6.42 18.04 -31.70
CA PHE A 183 6.77 17.19 -32.84
C PHE A 183 6.60 15.73 -32.43
N VAL A 184 5.95 14.94 -33.28
CA VAL A 184 5.74 13.51 -33.06
C VAL A 184 6.53 12.72 -34.10
N LEU A 185 7.44 11.86 -33.65
CA LEU A 185 8.20 10.93 -34.49
C LEU A 185 7.70 9.50 -34.25
N ALA A 186 7.07 8.91 -35.26
CA ALA A 186 6.61 7.53 -35.21
C ALA A 186 7.70 6.57 -35.69
N VAL A 187 8.17 5.70 -34.81
CA VAL A 187 9.17 4.67 -35.11
C VAL A 187 8.46 3.40 -35.58
N PRO A 188 8.65 2.98 -36.84
CA PRO A 188 7.99 1.80 -37.37
C PRO A 188 8.48 0.53 -36.66
N GLY A 189 7.57 -0.40 -36.40
CA GLY A 189 7.91 -1.76 -35.95
C GLY A 189 8.64 -2.53 -37.05
N LEU A 190 9.35 -3.61 -36.69
CA LEU A 190 10.10 -4.41 -37.67
C LEU A 190 9.22 -5.01 -38.78
N ASP A 191 7.96 -5.30 -38.47
CA ASP A 191 6.91 -5.74 -39.39
C ASP A 191 6.59 -4.71 -40.50
N GLN A 192 6.82 -3.43 -40.23
CA GLN A 192 6.61 -2.32 -41.17
C GLN A 192 7.88 -1.96 -41.97
N ARG A 193 8.99 -2.67 -41.74
CA ARG A 193 10.30 -2.47 -42.39
C ARG A 193 11.05 -3.80 -42.55
N ILE A 194 10.33 -4.82 -42.99
CA ILE A 194 10.86 -6.18 -43.20
C ILE A 194 12.02 -6.18 -44.21
N GLU A 195 12.04 -5.24 -45.15
CA GLU A 195 13.11 -5.06 -46.14
C GLU A 195 14.45 -4.68 -45.49
N ASP A 196 14.44 -4.20 -44.24
CA ASP A 196 15.65 -3.86 -43.49
C ASP A 196 16.27 -5.06 -42.77
N ILE A 197 15.56 -6.19 -42.65
CA ILE A 197 16.03 -7.39 -41.94
C ILE A 197 17.40 -7.88 -42.47
N PRO A 198 17.68 -7.94 -43.78
CA PRO A 198 18.99 -8.36 -44.27
C PRO A 198 20.13 -7.46 -43.77
N ALA A 199 19.92 -6.14 -43.81
CA ALA A 199 20.91 -5.16 -43.37
C ALA A 199 21.10 -5.18 -41.85
N LEU A 200 20.00 -5.29 -41.10
CA LEU A 200 20.02 -5.45 -39.64
C LEU A 200 20.73 -6.74 -39.23
N ALA A 201 20.43 -7.86 -39.90
CA ALA A 201 21.03 -9.15 -39.61
C ALA A 201 22.55 -9.13 -39.84
N ALA A 202 22.98 -8.60 -40.99
CA ALA A 202 24.39 -8.43 -41.31
C ALA A 202 25.10 -7.54 -40.29
N HIS A 203 24.47 -6.43 -39.87
CA HIS A 203 25.04 -5.55 -38.88
C HIS A 203 25.21 -6.22 -37.52
N PHE A 204 24.15 -6.84 -36.98
CA PHE A 204 24.24 -7.49 -35.68
C PHE A 204 25.21 -8.67 -35.69
N ALA A 205 25.34 -9.39 -36.82
CA ALA A 205 26.31 -10.45 -37.00
C ALA A 205 27.76 -9.94 -37.05
N SER A 206 28.00 -8.80 -37.71
CA SER A 206 29.35 -8.21 -37.81
C SER A 206 29.94 -7.77 -36.46
N ARG A 207 29.09 -7.63 -35.44
CA ARG A 207 29.47 -7.19 -34.08
C ARG A 207 29.65 -8.32 -33.08
N GLN A 208 29.42 -9.57 -33.49
CA GLN A 208 29.65 -10.72 -32.64
C GLN A 208 31.14 -11.11 -32.70
N GLU A 209 31.68 -11.62 -31.59
CA GLU A 209 33.06 -12.11 -31.54
C GLU A 209 33.28 -13.25 -32.55
N ARG A 210 32.29 -14.15 -32.65
CA ARG A 210 32.21 -15.17 -33.68
C ARG A 210 31.40 -14.65 -34.86
N ARG A 211 32.09 -14.40 -35.98
CA ARG A 211 31.44 -13.99 -37.23
C ARG A 211 30.53 -15.11 -37.73
N ILE A 212 29.27 -14.74 -37.95
CA ILE A 212 28.28 -15.59 -38.60
C ILE A 212 27.78 -14.90 -39.87
N GLU A 213 27.46 -15.67 -40.89
CA GLU A 213 26.90 -15.21 -42.15
C GLU A 213 25.57 -15.90 -42.39
N PHE A 214 24.63 -15.24 -43.06
CA PHE A 214 23.32 -15.81 -43.34
C PHE A 214 23.21 -16.20 -44.81
N SER A 215 22.74 -17.42 -45.07
CA SER A 215 22.38 -17.82 -46.43
C SER A 215 21.17 -17.02 -46.94
N PRO A 216 20.97 -16.90 -48.26
CA PRO A 216 19.78 -16.26 -48.82
C PRO A 216 18.46 -16.91 -48.34
N ALA A 217 18.47 -18.22 -48.05
CA ALA A 217 17.32 -18.93 -47.50
C ALA A 217 17.04 -18.53 -46.05
N ALA A 218 18.09 -18.43 -45.22
CA ALA A 218 17.98 -17.97 -43.84
C ALA A 218 17.45 -16.54 -43.75
N ILE A 219 17.93 -15.62 -44.58
CA ILE A 219 17.41 -14.25 -44.65
C ILE A 219 15.92 -14.21 -45.03
N ARG A 220 15.48 -15.03 -46.00
CA ARG A 220 14.05 -15.14 -46.34
C ARG A 220 13.23 -15.70 -45.18
N ARG A 221 13.77 -16.67 -44.43
CA ARG A 221 13.12 -17.24 -43.25
C ARG A 221 12.97 -16.21 -42.12
N LEU A 222 14.00 -15.39 -41.88
CA LEU A 222 13.92 -14.26 -40.94
C LEU A 222 12.86 -13.23 -41.37
N GLY A 223 12.75 -12.96 -42.68
CA GLY A 223 11.76 -12.04 -43.24
C GLY A 223 10.30 -12.53 -43.15
N ARG A 224 10.08 -13.85 -43.05
CA ARG A 224 8.74 -14.45 -42.90
C ARG A 224 8.30 -14.59 -41.44
N HIS A 225 9.24 -14.52 -40.50
CA HIS A 225 8.92 -14.69 -39.09
C HIS A 225 8.26 -13.42 -38.52
N THR A 226 7.32 -13.62 -37.60
CA THR A 226 6.73 -12.56 -36.79
C THR A 226 7.70 -12.15 -35.68
N TRP A 227 7.90 -10.85 -35.51
CA TRP A 227 8.84 -10.30 -34.54
C TRP A 227 8.11 -9.46 -33.48
N PRO A 228 7.41 -10.08 -32.51
CA PRO A 228 6.71 -9.36 -31.44
C PRO A 228 7.62 -8.47 -30.60
N GLY A 229 8.90 -8.83 -30.44
CA GLY A 229 9.91 -8.00 -29.77
C GLY A 229 10.72 -7.11 -30.73
N HIS A 230 10.27 -7.00 -31.99
CA HIS A 230 10.87 -6.21 -33.07
C HIS A 230 12.40 -6.38 -33.17
N ILE A 231 13.15 -5.28 -33.26
CA ILE A 231 14.60 -5.29 -33.48
C ILE A 231 15.33 -5.91 -32.28
N ARG A 232 14.82 -5.75 -31.06
CA ARG A 232 15.42 -6.35 -29.85
C ARG A 232 15.41 -7.88 -29.92
N GLN A 233 14.31 -8.47 -30.36
CA GLN A 233 14.19 -9.92 -30.53
C GLN A 233 15.12 -10.43 -31.65
N LEU A 234 15.17 -9.75 -32.80
CA LEU A 234 16.09 -10.09 -33.89
C LEU A 234 17.55 -10.06 -33.44
N ARG A 235 17.96 -9.02 -32.70
CA ARG A 235 19.32 -8.91 -32.14
C ARG A 235 19.64 -10.06 -31.17
N ASN A 236 18.69 -10.41 -30.30
CA ASN A 236 18.87 -11.49 -29.33
C ASN A 236 19.04 -12.83 -30.03
N LEU A 237 18.24 -13.12 -31.06
CA LEU A 237 18.40 -14.32 -31.88
C LEU A 237 19.80 -14.40 -32.50
N ILE A 238 20.27 -13.31 -33.12
CA ILE A 238 21.59 -13.30 -33.78
C ILE A 238 22.72 -13.50 -32.76
N SER A 239 22.56 -12.95 -31.56
CA SER A 239 23.50 -13.17 -30.46
C SER A 239 23.50 -14.65 -30.03
N GLN A 240 22.32 -15.25 -29.89
CA GLN A 240 22.18 -16.69 -29.59
C GLN A 240 22.83 -17.56 -30.67
N LEU A 241 22.56 -17.27 -31.95
CA LEU A 241 23.15 -18.00 -33.08
C LEU A 241 24.67 -17.89 -33.10
N SER A 242 25.23 -16.73 -32.78
CA SER A 242 26.70 -16.56 -32.75
C SER A 242 27.39 -17.44 -31.71
N VAL A 243 26.69 -17.81 -30.64
CA VAL A 243 27.19 -18.69 -29.58
C VAL A 243 26.86 -20.15 -29.87
N LEU A 244 25.63 -20.44 -30.26
CA LEU A 244 25.06 -21.79 -30.26
C LEU A 244 25.10 -22.50 -31.62
N ALA A 245 25.26 -21.78 -32.73
CA ALA A 245 25.33 -22.41 -34.04
C ALA A 245 26.62 -23.24 -34.16
N GLU A 246 26.54 -24.47 -34.67
CA GLU A 246 27.71 -25.31 -34.87
C GLU A 246 28.59 -24.81 -36.03
N LYS A 247 27.99 -24.16 -37.03
CA LYS A 247 28.66 -23.67 -38.25
C LYS A 247 28.57 -22.14 -38.35
N PRO A 248 29.56 -21.47 -38.99
CA PRO A 248 29.55 -20.02 -39.18
C PRO A 248 28.54 -19.54 -40.23
N LEU A 249 28.19 -20.39 -41.21
CA LEU A 249 27.12 -20.09 -42.16
C LEU A 249 25.78 -20.58 -41.57
N ILE A 250 24.88 -19.65 -41.30
CA ILE A 250 23.52 -19.89 -40.82
C ILE A 250 22.61 -20.11 -42.04
N ASP A 251 22.14 -21.34 -42.21
CA ASP A 251 21.12 -21.72 -43.17
C ASP A 251 19.74 -21.84 -42.51
N GLU A 252 18.73 -22.23 -43.29
CA GLU A 252 17.36 -22.37 -42.81
C GLU A 252 17.24 -23.46 -41.73
N ASP A 253 17.95 -24.58 -41.91
CA ASP A 253 17.98 -25.69 -40.94
C ASP A 253 18.62 -25.28 -39.62
N THR A 254 19.65 -24.42 -39.65
CA THR A 254 20.27 -23.85 -38.44
C THR A 254 19.33 -22.90 -37.71
N LEU A 255 18.42 -22.21 -38.40
CA LEU A 255 17.45 -21.30 -37.78
C LEU A 255 16.25 -22.03 -37.16
N GLU A 256 15.86 -23.19 -37.68
CA GLU A 256 14.63 -23.89 -37.30
C GLU A 256 14.51 -24.17 -35.78
N PRO A 257 15.58 -24.58 -35.06
CA PRO A 257 15.53 -24.76 -33.61
C PRO A 257 15.33 -23.46 -32.81
N PHE A 258 15.71 -22.31 -33.39
CA PHE A 258 15.69 -21.01 -32.72
C PHE A 258 14.50 -20.13 -33.14
N LEU A 259 13.85 -20.47 -34.25
CA LEU A 259 12.66 -19.81 -34.78
C LEU A 259 11.57 -20.86 -34.95
N PRO A 260 10.89 -21.28 -33.87
CA PRO A 260 9.76 -22.18 -33.98
C PRO A 260 8.78 -21.60 -35.01
N SER A 261 8.41 -22.43 -35.98
CA SER A 261 7.57 -22.01 -37.09
C SER A 261 6.14 -21.72 -36.60
N GLU A 262 5.92 -20.49 -36.15
CA GLU A 262 4.58 -19.94 -36.02
C GLU A 262 4.11 -19.48 -37.41
N THR A 263 3.17 -20.25 -37.96
CA THR A 263 2.40 -20.07 -39.21
C THR A 263 2.94 -20.76 -40.49
N ALA A 264 2.62 -22.04 -40.65
CA ALA A 264 1.49 -22.49 -41.48
C ALA A 264 1.50 -24.03 -41.68
N GLY A 265 0.52 -24.72 -41.08
CA GLY A 265 -0.16 -25.83 -41.77
C GLY A 265 0.38 -27.26 -41.69
N SER A 266 0.97 -27.71 -40.58
CA SER A 266 0.91 -29.13 -40.17
C SER A 266 1.40 -29.26 -38.73
N PHE A 267 0.49 -29.41 -37.76
CA PHE A 267 0.91 -29.86 -36.44
C PHE A 267 1.46 -31.28 -36.58
N SER A 268 2.72 -31.50 -36.23
CA SER A 268 3.18 -32.85 -35.91
C SER A 268 2.23 -33.41 -34.84
N ARG A 269 1.72 -34.64 -35.04
CA ARG A 269 0.87 -35.30 -34.03
C ARG A 269 1.54 -35.33 -32.66
N ALA A 270 2.88 -35.41 -32.62
CA ALA A 270 3.67 -35.35 -31.41
C ALA A 270 3.59 -33.96 -30.75
N ALA A 271 3.78 -32.88 -31.52
CA ALA A 271 3.70 -31.52 -31.00
C ALA A 271 2.28 -31.15 -30.52
N LEU A 272 1.23 -31.59 -31.23
CA LEU A 272 -0.15 -31.42 -30.77
C LEU A 272 -0.40 -32.21 -29.48
N ALA A 273 0.09 -33.44 -29.40
CA ALA A 273 0.00 -34.24 -28.18
C ALA A 273 0.77 -33.57 -27.02
N ASP A 274 1.97 -33.05 -27.25
CA ASP A 274 2.78 -32.37 -26.24
C ASP A 274 2.10 -31.08 -25.75
N MET A 275 1.47 -30.29 -26.63
CA MET A 275 0.65 -29.14 -26.24
C MET A 275 -0.58 -29.54 -25.43
N LEU A 276 -1.30 -30.59 -25.85
CA LEU A 276 -2.45 -31.10 -25.10
C LEU A 276 -2.01 -31.68 -23.73
N LEU A 277 -0.80 -32.24 -23.65
CA LEU A 277 -0.21 -32.74 -22.40
C LEU A 277 0.35 -31.62 -21.50
N GLN A 278 0.51 -30.40 -22.01
CA GLN A 278 0.89 -29.22 -21.23
C GLN A 278 -0.32 -28.46 -20.67
N LEU A 279 -1.55 -28.85 -21.02
CA LEU A 279 -2.76 -28.29 -20.43
C LEU A 279 -2.78 -28.50 -18.90
N GLU A 280 -3.11 -27.44 -18.17
CA GLU A 280 -3.25 -27.46 -16.72
C GLU A 280 -4.49 -28.26 -16.29
N GLY A 281 -4.40 -28.93 -15.13
CA GLY A 281 -5.48 -29.75 -14.56
C GLY A 281 -5.18 -31.25 -14.49
N ARG A 282 -5.99 -31.99 -13.71
CA ARG A 282 -5.78 -33.43 -13.45
C ARG A 282 -6.20 -34.33 -14.63
N ASP A 283 -7.13 -33.89 -15.48
CA ASP A 283 -7.65 -34.66 -16.62
C ASP A 283 -7.44 -33.90 -17.95
N LYS A 284 -6.30 -34.18 -18.58
CA LYS A 284 -5.86 -33.56 -19.84
C LYS A 284 -6.65 -34.06 -21.06
N LEU A 285 -7.20 -35.27 -20.99
CA LEU A 285 -8.01 -35.84 -22.06
C LEU A 285 -9.34 -35.10 -22.15
N ALA A 286 -9.98 -34.86 -20.99
CA ALA A 286 -11.17 -34.03 -20.93
C ALA A 286 -10.86 -32.60 -21.40
N ALA A 287 -9.70 -32.02 -21.04
CA ALA A 287 -9.27 -30.68 -21.49
C ALA A 287 -9.19 -30.57 -23.03
N ALA A 288 -8.56 -31.54 -23.67
CA ALA A 288 -8.48 -31.63 -25.13
C ALA A 288 -9.86 -31.79 -25.79
N GLU A 289 -10.71 -32.66 -25.26
CA GLU A 289 -12.07 -32.88 -25.79
C GLU A 289 -12.92 -31.61 -25.74
N ASP A 290 -12.84 -30.84 -24.65
CA ASP A 290 -13.64 -29.63 -24.51
C ASP A 290 -13.16 -28.49 -25.39
N LEU A 291 -11.84 -28.30 -25.54
CA LEU A 291 -11.29 -27.36 -26.53
C LEU A 291 -11.82 -27.65 -27.94
N LEU A 292 -11.94 -28.93 -28.29
CA LEU A 292 -12.50 -29.35 -29.56
C LEU A 292 -14.01 -29.09 -29.63
N ILE A 293 -14.77 -29.36 -28.56
CA ILE A 293 -16.21 -29.09 -28.47
C ILE A 293 -16.51 -27.60 -28.59
N ASP A 294 -15.78 -26.76 -27.88
CA ASP A 294 -15.98 -25.30 -27.88
C ASP A 294 -15.65 -24.73 -29.25
N ARG A 295 -14.51 -25.13 -29.82
CA ARG A 295 -14.14 -24.72 -31.17
C ARG A 295 -15.13 -25.18 -32.23
N ALA A 296 -15.71 -26.37 -32.06
CA ALA A 296 -16.73 -26.88 -32.96
C ALA A 296 -18.05 -26.11 -32.84
N LEU A 297 -18.48 -25.77 -31.62
CA LEU A 297 -19.67 -24.96 -31.38
C LEU A 297 -19.51 -23.53 -31.90
N GLU A 298 -18.34 -22.90 -31.72
CA GLU A 298 -18.04 -21.58 -32.30
C GLU A 298 -18.17 -21.60 -33.83
N ARG A 299 -17.54 -22.59 -34.47
CA ARG A 299 -17.56 -22.74 -35.93
C ARG A 299 -18.94 -23.03 -36.50
N THR A 300 -19.86 -23.51 -35.67
CA THR A 300 -21.23 -23.82 -36.07
C THR A 300 -22.27 -22.90 -35.44
N ALA A 301 -21.84 -21.75 -34.88
CA ALA A 301 -22.69 -20.77 -34.23
C ALA A 301 -23.65 -21.39 -33.19
N GLY A 302 -23.15 -22.31 -32.37
CA GLY A 302 -23.89 -22.98 -31.31
C GLY A 302 -24.80 -24.12 -31.75
N ASN A 303 -24.82 -24.48 -33.04
CA ASN A 303 -25.61 -25.62 -33.51
C ASN A 303 -24.98 -26.95 -33.09
N LYS A 304 -25.56 -27.56 -32.04
CA LYS A 304 -25.09 -28.81 -31.42
C LYS A 304 -25.04 -30.00 -32.39
N SER A 305 -25.98 -30.09 -33.34
CA SER A 305 -26.00 -31.15 -34.35
C SER A 305 -24.86 -30.97 -35.36
N ALA A 306 -24.63 -29.73 -35.80
CA ALA A 306 -23.55 -29.41 -36.72
C ALA A 306 -22.16 -29.55 -36.06
N ALA A 307 -22.03 -29.16 -34.78
CA ALA A 307 -20.79 -29.33 -34.01
C ALA A 307 -20.47 -30.83 -33.80
N ALA A 308 -21.48 -31.65 -33.53
CA ALA A 308 -21.32 -33.10 -33.41
C ALA A 308 -20.85 -33.72 -34.74
N SER A 309 -21.43 -33.29 -35.85
CA SER A 309 -21.01 -33.70 -37.18
C SER A 309 -19.57 -33.26 -37.49
N LEU A 310 -19.16 -32.06 -37.08
CA LEU A 310 -17.81 -31.55 -37.28
C LEU A 310 -16.75 -32.33 -36.47
N LEU A 311 -17.14 -32.85 -35.31
CA LEU A 311 -16.28 -33.64 -34.41
C LEU A 311 -16.33 -35.14 -34.65
N GLY A 312 -17.22 -35.62 -35.53
CA GLY A 312 -17.39 -37.05 -35.77
C GLY A 312 -18.00 -37.83 -34.60
N VAL A 313 -18.71 -37.16 -33.69
CA VAL A 313 -19.36 -37.78 -32.52
C VAL A 313 -20.89 -37.65 -32.58
N GLY A 314 -21.61 -38.44 -31.79
CA GLY A 314 -23.07 -38.31 -31.67
C GLY A 314 -23.48 -37.03 -30.93
N ARG A 315 -24.60 -36.41 -31.34
CA ARG A 315 -25.17 -35.21 -30.68
C ARG A 315 -25.33 -35.36 -29.16
N LYS A 316 -25.74 -36.55 -28.69
CA LYS A 316 -25.88 -36.85 -27.26
C LYS A 316 -24.58 -36.73 -26.47
N THR A 317 -23.42 -36.92 -27.11
CA THR A 317 -22.09 -36.76 -26.48
C THR A 317 -21.84 -35.30 -26.13
N ILE A 318 -22.11 -34.38 -27.06
CA ILE A 318 -22.02 -32.93 -26.81
C ILE A 318 -23.05 -32.50 -25.78
N GLU A 319 -24.30 -32.95 -25.87
CA GLU A 319 -25.35 -32.59 -24.90
C GLU A 319 -25.04 -33.08 -23.48
N ARG A 320 -24.52 -34.31 -23.32
CA ARG A 320 -24.10 -34.84 -22.01
C ARG A 320 -22.94 -34.03 -21.42
N ARG A 321 -21.98 -33.62 -22.24
CA ARG A 321 -20.83 -32.79 -21.80
C ARG A 321 -21.28 -31.39 -21.38
N LEU A 322 -22.11 -30.73 -22.19
CA LEU A 322 -22.68 -29.42 -21.83
C LEU A 322 -23.52 -29.49 -20.56
N LYS A 323 -24.34 -30.53 -20.39
CA LYS A 323 -25.13 -30.76 -19.19
C LYS A 323 -24.27 -30.97 -17.94
N SER A 324 -23.17 -31.73 -18.06
CA SER A 324 -22.22 -31.91 -16.96
C SER A 324 -21.52 -30.59 -16.57
N ARG A 325 -21.23 -29.70 -17.52
CA ARG A 325 -20.69 -28.35 -17.22
C ARG A 325 -21.70 -27.49 -16.45
N GLU A 326 -22.97 -27.50 -16.87
CA GLU A 326 -24.05 -26.80 -16.15
C GLU A 326 -24.25 -27.36 -14.72
N GLU A 327 -24.11 -28.67 -14.53
CA GLU A 327 -24.22 -29.32 -13.22
C GLU A 327 -23.09 -28.90 -12.27
N HIS A 328 -21.82 -28.90 -12.72
CA HIS A 328 -20.69 -28.42 -11.92
C HIS A 328 -20.81 -26.94 -11.54
N HIS A 329 -21.21 -26.08 -12.49
CA HIS A 329 -21.44 -24.66 -12.20
C HIS A 329 -22.54 -24.47 -11.15
N ARG A 330 -23.65 -25.20 -11.28
CA ARG A 330 -24.76 -25.15 -10.31
C ARG A 330 -24.35 -25.67 -8.93
N GLU A 331 -23.47 -26.67 -8.86
CA GLU A 331 -22.93 -27.18 -7.60
C GLU A 331 -22.01 -26.17 -6.91
N ALA A 332 -21.09 -25.56 -7.66
CA ALA A 332 -20.22 -24.51 -7.15
C ALA A 332 -21.05 -23.31 -6.66
N GLN A 333 -22.09 -22.92 -7.41
CA GLN A 333 -22.95 -21.79 -7.05
C GLN A 333 -23.71 -22.07 -5.75
N LYS A 334 -24.30 -23.26 -5.61
CA LYS A 334 -24.95 -23.67 -4.36
C LYS A 334 -23.99 -23.69 -3.18
N SER A 335 -22.75 -24.13 -3.40
CA SER A 335 -21.73 -24.17 -2.35
C SER A 335 -21.34 -22.76 -1.90
N LEU A 336 -21.22 -21.82 -2.84
CA LEU A 336 -20.92 -20.41 -2.56
C LEU A 336 -22.09 -19.72 -1.84
N GLU A 337 -23.32 -19.89 -2.30
CA GLU A 337 -24.53 -19.34 -1.68
C GLU A 337 -24.70 -19.84 -0.24
N HIS A 338 -24.48 -21.15 -0.02
CA HIS A 338 -24.55 -21.72 1.33
C HIS A 338 -23.44 -21.20 2.24
N ALA A 339 -22.21 -21.06 1.73
CA ALA A 339 -21.12 -20.46 2.48
C ALA A 339 -21.40 -19.00 2.85
N SER A 340 -21.97 -18.22 1.92
CA SER A 340 -22.37 -16.82 2.18
C SER A 340 -23.39 -16.73 3.31
N ALA A 341 -24.44 -17.56 3.29
CA ALA A 341 -25.44 -17.60 4.34
C ALA A 341 -24.86 -17.98 5.72
N LEU A 342 -23.87 -18.88 5.74
CA LEU A 342 -23.15 -19.21 6.98
C LEU A 342 -22.33 -18.03 7.49
N ILE A 343 -21.65 -17.29 6.59
CA ILE A 343 -20.87 -16.09 6.94
C ILE A 343 -21.77 -14.98 7.47
N GLU A 344 -22.92 -14.74 6.84
CA GLU A 344 -23.94 -13.79 7.33
C GLU A 344 -24.45 -14.17 8.73
N ALA A 345 -24.53 -15.46 9.03
CA ALA A 345 -24.81 -15.97 10.38
C ALA A 345 -23.59 -16.01 11.31
N SER A 346 -22.45 -15.41 10.92
CA SER A 346 -21.16 -15.43 11.65
C SER A 346 -20.56 -16.82 11.90
N ARG A 347 -20.95 -17.84 11.12
CA ARG A 347 -20.47 -19.24 11.21
C ARG A 347 -19.30 -19.52 10.27
N PHE A 348 -18.20 -18.77 10.43
CA PHE A 348 -17.03 -18.79 9.54
C PHE A 348 -16.37 -20.18 9.42
N ALA A 349 -16.24 -20.91 10.52
CA ALA A 349 -15.60 -22.23 10.53
C ALA A 349 -16.35 -23.24 9.65
N GLU A 350 -17.68 -23.16 9.63
CA GLU A 350 -18.53 -24.04 8.83
C GLU A 350 -18.55 -23.64 7.36
N ALA A 351 -18.33 -22.35 7.05
CA ALA A 351 -18.25 -21.87 5.67
C ALA A 351 -16.99 -22.35 4.93
N ILE A 352 -15.85 -22.49 5.62
CA ILE A 352 -14.55 -22.90 5.03
C ILE A 352 -14.65 -24.16 4.14
N PRO A 353 -15.20 -25.31 4.59
CA PRO A 353 -15.28 -26.51 3.75
C PRO A 353 -16.17 -26.31 2.51
N HIS A 354 -17.22 -25.49 2.58
CA HIS A 354 -18.06 -25.16 1.41
C HIS A 354 -17.32 -24.29 0.40
N LEU A 355 -16.54 -23.32 0.86
CA LEU A 355 -15.71 -22.46 0.01
C LEU A 355 -14.60 -23.25 -0.66
N ARG A 356 -13.93 -24.14 0.08
CA ARG A 356 -12.93 -25.06 -0.50
C ARG A 356 -13.55 -25.98 -1.55
N ARG A 357 -14.72 -26.57 -1.27
CA ARG A 357 -15.46 -27.37 -2.26
C ARG A 357 -15.83 -26.56 -3.49
N CYS A 358 -16.29 -25.32 -3.31
CA CYS A 358 -16.58 -24.40 -4.42
C CYS A 358 -15.34 -24.21 -5.30
N LEU A 359 -14.18 -23.90 -4.71
CA LEU A 359 -12.92 -23.75 -5.44
C LEU A 359 -12.48 -25.05 -6.13
N ASP A 360 -12.60 -26.20 -5.48
CA ASP A 360 -12.27 -27.52 -6.07
C ASP A 360 -13.14 -27.81 -7.30
N VAL A 361 -14.45 -27.54 -7.22
CA VAL A 361 -15.37 -27.69 -8.36
C VAL A 361 -15.01 -26.68 -9.46
N LEU A 362 -14.67 -25.44 -9.09
CA LEU A 362 -14.31 -24.39 -10.05
C LEU A 362 -12.94 -24.60 -10.72
N GLN A 363 -12.00 -25.33 -10.11
CA GLN A 363 -10.75 -25.76 -10.77
C GLN A 363 -11.01 -26.64 -11.99
N THR A 364 -12.18 -27.30 -12.04
CA THR A 364 -12.58 -28.14 -13.18
C THR A 364 -13.57 -27.41 -14.11
N SER A 365 -14.00 -26.19 -13.75
CA SER A 365 -14.93 -25.36 -14.51
C SER A 365 -14.25 -24.61 -15.64
N ARG A 366 -14.96 -24.46 -16.77
CA ARG A 366 -14.40 -24.06 -18.07
C ARG A 366 -15.14 -22.88 -18.73
N ASP A 367 -16.09 -22.27 -18.01
CA ASP A 367 -16.65 -20.98 -18.37
C ASP A 367 -15.77 -19.89 -17.75
N GLU A 368 -14.82 -19.37 -18.54
CA GLU A 368 -13.70 -18.58 -18.02
C GLU A 368 -14.14 -17.31 -17.28
N ALA A 369 -15.21 -16.63 -17.71
CA ALA A 369 -15.67 -15.40 -17.05
C ALA A 369 -16.47 -15.68 -15.78
N THR A 370 -17.48 -16.56 -15.86
CA THR A 370 -18.39 -16.87 -14.76
C THR A 370 -17.70 -17.68 -13.66
N ALA A 371 -16.80 -18.59 -14.04
CA ALA A 371 -15.98 -19.33 -13.09
C ALA A 371 -14.96 -18.43 -12.39
N ARG A 372 -14.27 -17.53 -13.10
CA ARG A 372 -13.34 -16.56 -12.46
C ARG A 372 -14.07 -15.64 -11.49
N ARG A 373 -15.30 -15.22 -11.82
CA ARG A 373 -16.15 -14.45 -10.91
C ARG A 373 -16.45 -15.21 -9.62
N MET A 374 -16.87 -16.47 -9.71
CA MET A 374 -17.16 -17.28 -8.53
C MET A 374 -15.88 -17.64 -7.74
N GLN A 375 -14.75 -17.82 -8.43
CA GLN A 375 -13.45 -18.04 -7.78
C GLN A 375 -13.02 -16.81 -6.98
N PHE A 376 -13.20 -15.62 -7.54
CA PHE A 376 -12.96 -14.36 -6.83
C PHE A 376 -13.76 -14.30 -5.52
N ASP A 377 -15.06 -14.53 -5.59
CA ASP A 377 -15.93 -14.50 -4.40
C ASP A 377 -15.54 -15.59 -3.40
N ALA A 378 -15.25 -16.80 -3.88
CA ALA A 378 -14.85 -17.91 -3.01
C ALA A 378 -13.51 -17.63 -2.31
N TYR A 379 -12.49 -17.13 -3.01
CA TYR A 379 -11.20 -16.77 -2.40
C TYR A 379 -11.33 -15.60 -1.42
N ARG A 380 -12.11 -14.56 -1.77
CA ARG A 380 -12.37 -13.42 -0.87
C ARG A 380 -13.03 -13.88 0.43
N LEU A 381 -14.11 -14.65 0.34
CA LEU A 381 -14.83 -15.18 1.50
C LEU A 381 -14.01 -16.20 2.28
N LEU A 382 -13.16 -16.98 1.61
CA LEU A 382 -12.26 -17.93 2.26
C LEU A 382 -11.16 -17.22 3.04
N GLY A 383 -10.54 -16.18 2.46
CA GLY A 383 -9.58 -15.33 3.15
C GLY A 383 -10.18 -14.69 4.40
N MET A 384 -11.41 -14.18 4.31
CA MET A 384 -12.15 -13.65 5.46
C MET A 384 -12.40 -14.73 6.52
N SER A 385 -12.91 -15.90 6.12
CA SER A 385 -13.28 -16.98 7.05
C SER A 385 -12.06 -17.59 7.74
N LEU A 386 -10.98 -17.85 6.99
CA LEU A 386 -9.73 -18.38 7.54
C LEU A 386 -9.09 -17.40 8.54
N ARG A 387 -9.12 -16.10 8.24
CA ARG A 387 -8.66 -15.07 9.18
C ARG A 387 -9.50 -15.05 10.45
N SER A 388 -10.83 -15.12 10.33
CA SER A 388 -11.74 -15.14 11.48
C SER A 388 -11.54 -16.37 12.39
N VAL A 389 -11.15 -17.51 11.83
CA VAL A 389 -11.02 -18.78 12.56
C VAL A 389 -9.59 -19.02 13.07
N HIS A 390 -8.57 -18.74 12.26
CA HIS A 390 -7.17 -19.09 12.54
C HIS A 390 -6.30 -17.89 12.95
N GLY A 391 -6.86 -16.68 12.93
CA GLY A 391 -6.15 -15.47 13.31
C GLY A 391 -5.46 -14.74 12.16
N TRP A 392 -4.79 -13.63 12.51
CA TRP A 392 -4.32 -12.60 11.59
C TRP A 392 -3.04 -12.98 10.84
N LEU A 393 -2.23 -13.90 11.38
CA LEU A 393 -0.98 -14.34 10.77
C LEU A 393 -1.14 -15.60 9.90
N TYR A 394 -2.38 -16.06 9.68
CA TYR A 394 -2.61 -17.28 8.91
C TYR A 394 -2.24 -17.07 7.44
N ALA A 395 -1.15 -17.70 7.00
CA ALA A 395 -0.57 -17.49 5.68
C ALA A 395 -1.54 -17.78 4.53
N GLU A 396 -2.39 -18.80 4.67
CA GLU A 396 -3.39 -19.17 3.66
C GLU A 396 -4.44 -18.06 3.48
N ALA A 397 -4.80 -17.32 4.54
CA ALA A 397 -5.75 -16.21 4.42
C ALA A 397 -5.17 -15.09 3.55
N THR A 398 -3.87 -14.79 3.70
CA THR A 398 -3.16 -13.81 2.85
C THR A 398 -3.05 -14.31 1.42
N ALA A 399 -2.72 -15.59 1.22
CA ALA A 399 -2.67 -16.20 -0.11
C ALA A 399 -4.04 -16.14 -0.82
N CYS A 400 -5.15 -16.32 -0.09
CA CYS A 400 -6.49 -16.18 -0.63
C CYS A 400 -6.77 -14.75 -1.12
N TYR A 401 -6.38 -13.72 -0.37
CA TYR A 401 -6.55 -12.34 -0.83
C TYR A 401 -5.68 -12.03 -2.05
N THR A 402 -4.44 -12.52 -2.11
CA THR A 402 -3.59 -12.38 -3.29
C THR A 402 -4.21 -13.05 -4.51
N ALA A 403 -4.67 -14.30 -4.38
CA ALA A 403 -5.34 -15.02 -5.46
C ALA A 403 -6.62 -14.30 -5.91
N ALA A 404 -7.40 -13.75 -4.99
CA ALA A 404 -8.59 -12.96 -5.32
C ALA A 404 -8.23 -11.69 -6.10
N LEU A 405 -7.16 -10.97 -5.73
CA LEU A 405 -6.70 -9.78 -6.45
C LEU A 405 -6.20 -10.12 -7.87
N GLU A 406 -5.48 -11.23 -8.03
CA GLU A 406 -4.99 -11.71 -9.33
C GLU A 406 -6.15 -12.13 -10.26
N ILE A 407 -7.12 -12.87 -9.72
CA ILE A 407 -8.29 -13.34 -10.48
C ILE A 407 -9.24 -12.20 -10.81
N GLY A 408 -9.38 -11.21 -9.92
CA GLY A 408 -10.27 -10.07 -10.09
C GLY A 408 -9.82 -9.06 -11.15
N ALA A 409 -8.56 -9.12 -11.60
CA ALA A 409 -8.01 -8.21 -12.59
C ALA A 409 -8.77 -8.30 -13.93
N GLY A 410 -9.45 -7.21 -14.30
CA GLY A 410 -10.21 -7.10 -15.55
C GLY A 410 -11.62 -7.71 -15.53
N ILE A 411 -12.07 -8.25 -14.39
CA ILE A 411 -13.40 -8.88 -14.23
C ILE A 411 -14.20 -8.24 -13.11
N CYS A 412 -13.54 -7.76 -12.05
CA CYS A 412 -14.20 -7.17 -10.89
C CYS A 412 -14.27 -5.65 -11.00
N GLU A 413 -15.37 -5.10 -10.46
CA GLU A 413 -15.55 -3.66 -10.34
C GLU A 413 -14.57 -3.09 -9.31
N PRO A 414 -14.18 -1.80 -9.42
CA PRO A 414 -13.23 -1.16 -8.50
C PRO A 414 -13.59 -1.32 -7.01
N GLY A 415 -14.88 -1.31 -6.67
CA GLY A 415 -15.37 -1.48 -5.29
C GLY A 415 -15.06 -2.85 -4.69
N GLU A 416 -15.03 -3.89 -5.51
CA GLU A 416 -14.80 -5.27 -5.05
C GLU A 416 -13.32 -5.52 -4.77
N ILE A 417 -12.46 -4.90 -5.57
CA ILE A 417 -11.02 -4.83 -5.31
C ILE A 417 -10.77 -4.05 -4.02
N ALA A 418 -11.46 -2.92 -3.81
CA ALA A 418 -11.35 -2.13 -2.58
C ALA A 418 -11.74 -2.93 -1.32
N ALA A 419 -12.76 -3.78 -1.40
CA ALA A 419 -13.18 -4.65 -0.31
C ALA A 419 -12.09 -5.64 0.17
N ILE A 420 -11.29 -6.17 -0.77
CA ILE A 420 -10.15 -7.03 -0.45
C ILE A 420 -9.03 -6.20 0.18
N GLN A 421 -8.77 -5.00 -0.35
CA GLN A 421 -7.76 -4.10 0.19
C GLN A 421 -8.05 -3.70 1.63
N PHE A 422 -9.33 -3.48 1.98
CA PHE A 422 -9.74 -3.25 3.36
C PHE A 422 -9.39 -4.45 4.25
N GLY A 423 -9.60 -5.68 3.77
CA GLY A 423 -9.23 -6.92 4.47
C GLY A 423 -7.73 -7.06 4.72
N VAL A 424 -6.92 -6.76 3.69
CA VAL A 424 -5.45 -6.73 3.78
C VAL A 424 -4.99 -5.67 4.78
N TRP A 425 -5.55 -4.46 4.70
CA TRP A 425 -5.27 -3.38 5.62
C TRP A 425 -5.58 -3.76 7.07
N THR A 426 -6.74 -4.38 7.34
CA THR A 426 -7.09 -4.79 8.71
C THR A 426 -6.06 -5.77 9.27
N THR A 427 -5.56 -6.71 8.46
CA THR A 427 -4.51 -7.63 8.88
C THR A 427 -3.21 -6.91 9.21
N GLN A 428 -2.76 -5.99 8.34
CA GLN A 428 -1.56 -5.19 8.59
C GLN A 428 -1.70 -4.32 9.84
N LEU A 429 -2.87 -3.70 10.05
CA LEU A 429 -3.14 -2.91 11.24
C LEU A 429 -3.12 -3.77 12.50
N THR A 430 -3.88 -4.86 12.52
CA THR A 430 -4.02 -5.71 13.71
C THR A 430 -2.69 -6.36 14.11
N THR A 431 -1.80 -6.60 13.15
CA THR A 431 -0.44 -7.13 13.37
C THR A 431 0.60 -6.03 13.64
N LEU A 432 0.18 -4.76 13.81
CA LEU A 432 1.03 -3.58 14.02
C LEU A 432 2.08 -3.32 12.91
N GLN A 433 1.79 -3.72 11.67
CA GLN A 433 2.58 -3.35 10.49
C GLN A 433 2.18 -1.94 10.00
N LEU A 434 2.26 -0.94 10.90
CA LEU A 434 1.68 0.40 10.69
C LEU A 434 2.19 1.11 9.44
N LYS A 435 3.44 0.90 9.03
CA LYS A 435 3.98 1.43 7.78
C LYS A 435 3.25 0.87 6.55
N GLN A 436 2.99 -0.43 6.55
CA GLN A 436 2.29 -1.10 5.45
C GLN A 436 0.81 -0.75 5.48
N ALA A 437 0.19 -0.76 6.67
CA ALA A 437 -1.20 -0.34 6.86
C ALA A 437 -1.43 1.08 6.32
N ARG A 438 -0.51 2.02 6.58
CA ARG A 438 -0.58 3.39 6.05
C ARG A 438 -0.52 3.42 4.52
N ALA A 439 0.40 2.66 3.93
CA ALA A 439 0.53 2.57 2.48
C ALA A 439 -0.73 1.98 1.83
N SER A 440 -1.28 0.90 2.40
CA SER A 440 -2.52 0.29 1.92
C SER A 440 -3.72 1.21 2.07
N ALA A 441 -3.89 1.91 3.21
CA ALA A 441 -4.95 2.90 3.37
C ALA A 441 -4.83 4.07 2.37
N GLN A 442 -3.60 4.46 2.02
CA GLN A 442 -3.34 5.52 1.04
C GLN A 442 -3.69 5.08 -0.39
N ASP A 443 -3.32 3.87 -0.77
CA ASP A 443 -3.71 3.26 -2.06
C ASP A 443 -5.24 3.12 -2.16
N MET A 444 -5.90 2.68 -1.08
CA MET A 444 -7.36 2.61 -1.01
C MET A 444 -8.00 3.98 -1.23
N LEU A 445 -7.49 5.04 -0.58
CA LEU A 445 -8.00 6.41 -0.75
C LEU A 445 -7.86 6.87 -2.20
N GLN A 446 -6.70 6.65 -2.81
CA GLN A 446 -6.44 7.05 -4.20
C GLN A 446 -7.37 6.33 -5.18
N ARG A 447 -7.59 5.02 -4.99
CA ARG A 447 -8.49 4.23 -5.83
C ARG A 447 -9.94 4.62 -5.65
N ALA A 448 -10.39 4.80 -4.41
CA ALA A 448 -11.77 5.17 -4.10
C ALA A 448 -12.13 6.58 -4.63
N GLN A 449 -11.17 7.51 -4.63
CA GLN A 449 -11.35 8.83 -5.25
C GLN A 449 -11.56 8.76 -6.75
N ASN A 450 -10.96 7.77 -7.42
CA ASN A 450 -11.10 7.57 -8.86
C ASN A 450 -12.39 6.83 -9.22
N SER A 451 -12.88 5.93 -8.37
CA SER A 451 -14.14 5.19 -8.62
C SER A 451 -15.39 6.00 -8.31
N GLY A 452 -15.30 6.97 -7.38
CA GLY A 452 -16.44 7.75 -6.91
C GLY A 452 -17.42 6.96 -6.03
N GLU A 453 -17.09 5.73 -5.67
CA GLU A 453 -17.95 4.87 -4.86
C GLU A 453 -17.88 5.28 -3.39
N ARG A 454 -19.05 5.63 -2.83
CA ARG A 454 -19.15 6.17 -1.47
C ARG A 454 -18.67 5.20 -0.40
N VAL A 455 -18.99 3.91 -0.53
CA VAL A 455 -18.61 2.88 0.44
C VAL A 455 -17.09 2.72 0.48
N SER A 456 -16.44 2.60 -0.68
CA SER A 456 -14.98 2.49 -0.76
C SER A 456 -14.27 3.75 -0.23
N LEU A 457 -14.85 4.93 -0.44
CA LEU A 457 -14.33 6.17 0.13
C LEU A 457 -14.42 6.16 1.65
N ASP A 458 -15.59 5.81 2.21
CA ASP A 458 -15.80 5.75 3.65
C ASP A 458 -14.84 4.72 4.30
N GLU A 459 -14.68 3.54 3.68
CA GLU A 459 -13.71 2.51 4.09
C GLU A 459 -12.28 3.04 4.11
N ALA A 460 -11.85 3.71 3.05
CA ALA A 460 -10.50 4.23 2.92
C ALA A 460 -10.21 5.35 3.94
N HIS A 461 -11.19 6.21 4.21
CA HIS A 461 -11.09 7.26 5.23
C HIS A 461 -11.03 6.68 6.64
N VAL A 462 -11.87 5.70 6.98
CA VAL A 462 -11.80 4.99 8.27
C VAL A 462 -10.46 4.28 8.44
N ALA A 463 -10.00 3.61 7.38
CA ALA A 463 -8.73 2.88 7.41
C ALA A 463 -7.53 3.80 7.68
N MET A 464 -7.50 4.95 6.98
CA MET A 464 -6.46 5.96 7.16
C MET A 464 -6.52 6.58 8.55
N ALA A 465 -7.70 7.02 9.00
CA ALA A 465 -7.86 7.65 10.32
C ALA A 465 -7.46 6.73 11.48
N ASN A 466 -7.87 5.45 11.42
CA ASN A 466 -7.48 4.45 12.41
C ASN A 466 -5.95 4.25 12.41
N THR A 467 -5.33 4.14 11.24
CA THR A 467 -3.87 3.99 11.13
C THR A 467 -3.13 5.21 11.68
N LEU A 468 -3.60 6.42 11.38
CA LEU A 468 -3.03 7.68 11.85
C LEU A 468 -3.11 7.82 13.38
N TYR A 469 -4.23 7.40 13.99
CA TYR A 469 -4.35 7.36 15.45
C TYR A 469 -3.24 6.52 16.08
N TRP A 470 -3.02 5.28 15.61
CA TRP A 470 -1.96 4.42 16.13
C TRP A 470 -0.55 4.96 15.87
N LEU A 471 -0.36 5.68 14.77
CA LEU A 471 0.88 6.40 14.45
C LEU A 471 1.08 7.67 15.30
N GLY A 472 0.12 8.06 16.14
CA GLY A 472 0.17 9.22 17.02
C GLY A 472 -0.23 10.54 16.36
N ASP A 473 -0.81 10.52 15.17
CA ASP A 473 -1.21 11.71 14.41
C ASP A 473 -2.73 11.96 14.53
N SER A 474 -3.15 12.34 15.74
CA SER A 474 -4.56 12.47 16.09
C SER A 474 -5.25 13.63 15.38
N GLU A 475 -4.54 14.74 15.13
CA GLU A 475 -5.07 15.87 14.37
C GLU A 475 -5.37 15.46 12.91
N GLU A 476 -4.43 14.79 12.25
CA GLU A 476 -4.63 14.32 10.88
C GLU A 476 -5.67 13.19 10.82
N ALA A 477 -5.78 12.35 11.85
CA ALA A 477 -6.86 11.36 11.93
C ALA A 477 -8.25 12.03 11.92
N LEU A 478 -8.44 13.10 12.70
CA LEU A 478 -9.69 13.87 12.72
C LEU A 478 -9.92 14.61 11.39
N ALA A 479 -8.87 15.23 10.83
CA ALA A 479 -8.96 15.88 9.53
C ALA A 479 -9.32 14.87 8.43
N CYS A 480 -8.79 13.65 8.50
CA CYS A 480 -9.11 12.57 7.58
C CYS A 480 -10.58 12.17 7.66
N LEU A 481 -11.13 11.95 8.86
CA LEU A 481 -12.55 11.67 9.04
C LEU A 481 -13.43 12.83 8.54
N ALA A 482 -13.02 14.08 8.79
CA ALA A 482 -13.74 15.26 8.32
C ALA A 482 -13.79 15.34 6.79
N ARG A 483 -12.66 15.10 6.11
CA ARG A 483 -12.59 15.02 4.64
C ARG A 483 -13.52 13.93 4.07
N GLY A 484 -13.74 12.86 4.83
CA GLY A 484 -14.67 11.78 4.48
C GLY A 484 -16.14 12.06 4.84
N ASN A 485 -16.50 13.20 5.44
CA ASN A 485 -17.82 13.43 6.06
C ASN A 485 -18.21 12.29 7.03
N LEU A 486 -17.25 11.83 7.84
CA LEU A 486 -17.39 10.74 8.80
C LEU A 486 -17.29 11.23 10.25
N THR A 487 -17.45 12.53 10.47
CA THR A 487 -17.48 13.15 11.80
C THR A 487 -18.90 13.42 12.24
N SER A 488 -19.14 13.44 13.56
CA SER A 488 -20.47 13.71 14.13
C SER A 488 -21.54 12.72 13.68
N VAL A 489 -21.14 11.45 13.58
CA VAL A 489 -22.03 10.32 13.29
C VAL A 489 -23.19 10.30 14.30
N THR A 490 -24.40 10.18 13.77
CA THR A 490 -25.64 10.19 14.55
C THR A 490 -26.10 8.77 14.89
N ARG A 491 -27.19 8.66 15.64
CA ARG A 491 -27.80 7.38 15.98
C ARG A 491 -28.21 6.57 14.75
N ASP A 492 -28.88 7.22 13.79
CA ASP A 492 -29.50 6.57 12.64
C ASP A 492 -28.55 6.47 11.42
N ASP A 493 -27.30 6.89 11.56
CA ASP A 493 -26.30 6.77 10.48
C ASP A 493 -25.97 5.30 10.21
N VAL A 494 -26.34 4.83 9.02
CA VAL A 494 -26.04 3.48 8.53
C VAL A 494 -24.99 3.58 7.43
N ARG A 495 -23.75 3.21 7.76
CA ARG A 495 -22.64 3.13 6.81
C ARG A 495 -21.98 1.77 6.94
N THR A 496 -22.51 0.81 6.20
CA THR A 496 -22.01 -0.56 6.21
C THR A 496 -20.91 -0.69 5.16
N GLY A 497 -19.73 -1.10 5.58
CA GLY A 497 -18.63 -1.43 4.69
C GLY A 497 -18.89 -2.72 3.90
N SER A 498 -18.04 -2.95 2.90
CA SER A 498 -18.06 -4.12 2.02
C SER A 498 -17.96 -5.46 2.76
N GLN A 499 -17.39 -5.47 3.97
CA GLN A 499 -17.29 -6.65 4.84
C GLN A 499 -18.38 -6.72 5.93
N GLY A 500 -19.45 -5.92 5.84
CA GLY A 500 -20.52 -5.90 6.83
C GLY A 500 -20.15 -5.18 8.14
N ILE A 501 -19.07 -4.40 8.12
CA ILE A 501 -18.55 -3.64 9.26
C ILE A 501 -19.31 -2.31 9.36
N ASP A 502 -19.72 -1.91 10.56
CA ASP A 502 -20.28 -0.58 10.83
C ASP A 502 -19.17 0.48 10.79
N LEU A 503 -18.98 1.10 9.62
CA LEU A 503 -17.97 2.15 9.41
C LEU A 503 -18.31 3.43 10.16
N ALA A 504 -19.59 3.72 10.36
CA ALA A 504 -20.04 4.87 11.11
C ALA A 504 -19.55 4.77 12.57
N SER A 505 -19.69 3.60 13.19
CA SER A 505 -19.23 3.40 14.56
C SER A 505 -17.72 3.29 14.70
N LEU A 506 -17.01 2.73 13.70
CA LEU A 506 -15.55 2.81 13.66
C LEU A 506 -15.05 4.25 13.53
N ALA A 507 -15.64 5.03 12.62
CA ALA A 507 -15.32 6.45 12.46
C ALA A 507 -15.54 7.21 13.77
N LEU A 508 -16.69 6.99 14.43
CA LEU A 508 -17.02 7.62 15.70
C LEU A 508 -16.09 7.22 16.84
N THR A 509 -15.62 5.97 16.84
CA THR A 509 -14.60 5.49 17.79
C THR A 509 -13.30 6.28 17.63
N PHE A 510 -12.77 6.38 16.42
CA PHE A 510 -11.51 7.10 16.18
C PHE A 510 -11.67 8.62 16.23
N GLU A 511 -12.85 9.16 15.94
CA GLU A 511 -13.19 10.56 16.25
C GLU A 511 -13.08 10.81 17.75
N GLY A 512 -13.70 9.95 18.57
CA GLY A 512 -13.66 10.09 20.02
C GLY A 512 -12.26 9.97 20.60
N LEU A 513 -11.50 8.95 20.18
CA LEU A 513 -10.16 8.69 20.67
C LEU A 513 -9.17 9.79 20.26
N ALA A 514 -9.21 10.22 19.00
CA ALA A 514 -8.33 11.30 18.53
C ALA A 514 -8.70 12.64 19.17
N ALA A 515 -10.00 12.95 19.31
CA ALA A 515 -10.46 14.13 20.04
C ALA A 515 -10.00 14.13 21.50
N TYR A 516 -10.02 12.96 22.17
CA TYR A 516 -9.49 12.83 23.53
C TYR A 516 -7.99 13.14 23.59
N GLN A 517 -7.21 12.63 22.64
CA GLN A 517 -5.76 12.86 22.58
C GLN A 517 -5.41 14.33 22.39
N ILE A 518 -6.14 15.08 21.56
CA ILE A 518 -5.86 16.51 21.32
C ILE A 518 -6.52 17.45 22.35
N GLY A 519 -7.24 16.91 23.33
CA GLY A 519 -7.90 17.69 24.39
C GLY A 519 -9.29 18.24 24.03
N GLU A 520 -9.91 17.83 22.93
CA GLU A 520 -11.31 18.10 22.59
C GLU A 520 -12.27 17.19 23.40
N PHE A 521 -12.16 17.19 24.74
CA PHE A 521 -12.87 16.24 25.61
C PHE A 521 -14.39 16.28 25.48
N GLY A 522 -14.97 17.46 25.19
CA GLY A 522 -16.41 17.57 24.93
C GLY A 522 -16.85 16.80 23.68
N ARG A 523 -16.04 16.83 22.62
CA ARG A 523 -16.29 16.06 21.39
C ARG A 523 -16.09 14.57 21.64
N ALA A 524 -15.02 14.19 22.34
CA ALA A 524 -14.77 12.80 22.71
C ALA A 524 -15.89 12.20 23.58
N ARG A 525 -16.42 12.97 24.54
CA ARG A 525 -17.54 12.54 25.38
C ARG A 525 -18.82 12.36 24.56
N ARG A 526 -19.12 13.27 23.62
CA ARG A 526 -20.27 13.10 22.71
C ARG A 526 -20.15 11.84 21.86
N ALA A 527 -18.95 11.54 21.34
CA ALA A 527 -18.70 10.31 20.60
C ALA A 527 -18.94 9.06 21.46
N MET A 528 -18.44 9.06 22.70
CA MET A 528 -18.67 7.97 23.67
C MET A 528 -20.16 7.75 23.95
N GLU A 529 -20.92 8.80 24.29
CA GLU A 529 -22.36 8.69 24.55
C GLU A 529 -23.12 8.15 23.34
N MET A 530 -22.71 8.56 22.14
CA MET A 530 -23.34 8.13 20.91
C MET A 530 -23.02 6.67 20.56
N LEU A 531 -21.81 6.20 20.84
CA LEU A 531 -21.46 4.77 20.74
C LEU A 531 -22.25 3.92 21.74
N ILE A 532 -22.44 4.40 22.98
CA ILE A 532 -23.29 3.73 23.98
C ILE A 532 -24.74 3.65 23.50
N LEU A 533 -25.27 4.74 22.94
CA LEU A 533 -26.62 4.76 22.37
C LEU A 533 -26.78 3.76 21.23
N ARG A 534 -25.81 3.71 20.30
CA ARG A 534 -25.80 2.80 19.16
C ARG A 534 -25.61 1.33 19.57
N ALA A 535 -24.88 1.06 20.65
CA ALA A 535 -24.78 -0.30 21.21
C ALA A 535 -26.10 -0.78 21.84
N GLY A 536 -26.95 0.14 22.32
CA GLY A 536 -28.25 -0.22 22.91
C GLY A 536 -29.34 -0.62 21.92
N GLU A 537 -29.07 -0.63 20.61
CA GLU A 537 -30.09 -0.85 19.58
C GLU A 537 -30.39 -2.35 19.32
N PRO A 538 -31.65 -2.79 19.44
CA PRO A 538 -32.03 -4.16 19.13
C PRO A 538 -31.91 -4.44 17.62
N GLY A 539 -31.29 -5.57 17.25
CA GLY A 539 -31.28 -6.06 15.87
C GLY A 539 -30.05 -5.68 15.03
N ALA A 540 -29.03 -5.05 15.61
CA ALA A 540 -27.75 -4.88 14.95
C ALA A 540 -27.06 -6.23 14.69
N HIS A 541 -26.36 -6.36 13.55
CA HIS A 541 -25.51 -7.51 13.27
C HIS A 541 -24.47 -7.70 14.38
N ALA A 542 -24.17 -8.94 14.78
CA ALA A 542 -23.34 -9.23 15.95
C ALA A 542 -21.96 -8.53 15.92
N LEU A 543 -21.34 -8.46 14.74
CA LEU A 543 -20.06 -7.77 14.55
C LEU A 543 -20.20 -6.24 14.71
N ALA A 544 -21.29 -5.64 14.22
CA ALA A 544 -21.54 -4.22 14.38
C ALA A 544 -21.76 -3.86 15.85
N HIS A 545 -22.55 -4.67 16.58
CA HIS A 545 -22.73 -4.52 18.03
C HIS A 545 -21.39 -4.59 18.79
N THR A 546 -20.55 -5.56 18.42
CA THR A 546 -19.21 -5.74 19.00
C THR A 546 -18.31 -4.51 18.79
N VAL A 547 -18.33 -3.95 17.58
CA VAL A 547 -17.57 -2.73 17.23
C VAL A 547 -18.07 -1.51 18.02
N ASN A 548 -19.38 -1.37 18.20
CA ASN A 548 -19.97 -0.27 18.98
C ASN A 548 -19.54 -0.35 20.45
N LEU A 549 -19.65 -1.55 21.03
CA LEU A 549 -19.24 -1.82 22.40
C LEU A 549 -17.74 -1.60 22.62
N GLN A 550 -16.89 -1.96 21.65
CA GLN A 550 -15.46 -1.67 21.72
C GLN A 550 -15.21 -0.17 21.89
N GLY A 551 -15.74 0.67 21.00
CA GLY A 551 -15.52 2.10 21.07
C GLY A 551 -16.08 2.72 22.35
N ALA A 552 -17.28 2.32 22.74
CA ALA A 552 -17.94 2.76 23.96
C ALA A 552 -17.14 2.40 25.22
N ALA A 553 -16.75 1.12 25.36
CA ALA A 553 -16.00 0.63 26.52
C ALA A 553 -14.60 1.27 26.60
N TRP A 554 -13.92 1.45 25.47
CA TRP A 554 -12.59 2.05 25.44
C TRP A 554 -12.62 3.52 25.88
N LEU A 555 -13.51 4.33 25.30
CA LEU A 555 -13.67 5.73 25.71
C LEU A 555 -14.15 5.82 27.17
N ALA A 556 -15.04 4.94 27.61
CA ALA A 556 -15.48 4.86 29.00
C ALA A 556 -14.30 4.60 29.97
N CYS A 557 -13.35 3.75 29.60
CA CYS A 557 -12.11 3.56 30.37
C CYS A 557 -11.25 4.82 30.38
N LEU A 558 -11.10 5.54 29.26
CA LEU A 558 -10.31 6.78 29.21
C LEU A 558 -10.92 7.92 30.05
N PHE A 559 -12.24 7.95 30.17
CA PHE A 559 -12.97 8.94 30.97
C PHE A 559 -13.23 8.52 32.43
N ASP A 560 -12.78 7.33 32.83
CA ASP A 560 -13.14 6.73 34.12
C ASP A 560 -14.67 6.68 34.34
N ASP A 561 -15.44 6.48 33.27
CA ASP A 561 -16.90 6.45 33.30
C ASP A 561 -17.42 5.25 34.12
N PRO A 562 -18.48 5.40 34.94
CA PRO A 562 -19.06 4.30 35.72
C PRO A 562 -19.55 3.11 34.88
N ARG A 563 -19.93 3.34 33.63
CA ARG A 563 -20.46 2.30 32.72
C ARG A 563 -19.39 1.43 32.09
N ARG A 564 -18.09 1.73 32.30
CA ARG A 564 -16.98 0.96 31.71
C ARG A 564 -17.03 -0.55 32.00
N GLY A 565 -17.46 -0.93 33.21
CA GLY A 565 -17.57 -2.33 33.62
C GLY A 565 -18.63 -3.08 32.84
N PRO A 566 -19.91 -2.64 32.90
CA PRO A 566 -20.98 -3.22 32.10
C PRO A 566 -20.66 -3.31 30.60
N LEU A 567 -20.14 -2.24 29.99
CA LEU A 567 -19.79 -2.22 28.56
C LEU A 567 -18.69 -3.23 28.22
N ALA A 568 -17.64 -3.33 29.04
CA ALA A 568 -16.56 -4.29 28.81
C ALA A 568 -17.02 -5.75 28.97
N SER A 569 -17.85 -6.03 29.98
CA SER A 569 -18.43 -7.36 30.20
C SER A 569 -19.39 -7.76 29.08
N GLU A 570 -20.17 -6.82 28.55
CA GLU A 570 -21.03 -7.08 27.40
C GLU A 570 -20.21 -7.35 26.14
N LEU A 571 -19.17 -6.55 25.87
CA LEU A 571 -18.23 -6.75 24.76
C LEU A 571 -17.65 -8.17 24.77
N GLU A 572 -17.16 -8.60 25.94
CA GLU A 572 -16.63 -9.94 26.12
C GLU A 572 -17.69 -11.02 25.89
N SER A 573 -18.88 -10.86 26.46
CA SER A 573 -19.97 -11.85 26.36
C SER A 573 -20.44 -12.03 24.92
N VAL A 574 -20.67 -10.93 24.20
CA VAL A 574 -21.06 -10.95 22.77
C VAL A 574 -19.95 -11.55 21.92
N SER A 575 -18.69 -11.23 22.23
CA SER A 575 -17.54 -11.78 21.51
C SER A 575 -17.40 -13.29 21.72
N ILE A 576 -17.66 -13.80 22.94
CA ILE A 576 -17.68 -15.25 23.21
C ILE A 576 -18.81 -15.93 22.45
N ALA A 577 -20.03 -15.37 22.50
CA ALA A 577 -21.20 -15.94 21.87
C ALA A 577 -21.07 -16.08 20.35
N ASN A 578 -20.30 -15.18 19.72
CA ASN A 578 -20.13 -15.13 18.26
C ASN A 578 -18.72 -15.57 17.78
N GLY A 579 -17.86 -16.04 18.69
CA GLY A 579 -16.54 -16.56 18.33
C GLY A 579 -15.56 -15.49 17.82
N PHE A 580 -15.53 -14.32 18.46
CA PHE A 580 -14.65 -13.19 18.11
C PHE A 580 -13.48 -13.05 19.10
N PRO A 581 -12.39 -13.83 18.95
CA PRO A 581 -11.32 -13.89 19.95
C PRO A 581 -10.61 -12.55 20.17
N PHE A 582 -10.37 -11.78 19.10
CA PHE A 582 -9.74 -10.46 19.21
C PHE A 582 -10.55 -9.50 20.10
N TYR A 583 -11.86 -9.43 19.88
CA TYR A 583 -12.75 -8.55 20.64
C TYR A 583 -13.02 -9.07 22.06
N ARG A 584 -13.02 -10.39 22.26
CA ARG A 584 -13.01 -11.01 23.60
C ARG A 584 -11.80 -10.52 24.39
N GLY A 585 -10.61 -10.61 23.78
CA GLY A 585 -9.37 -10.15 24.41
C GLY A 585 -9.41 -8.68 24.79
N MET A 586 -9.91 -7.81 23.91
CA MET A 586 -10.13 -6.40 24.23
C MET A 586 -11.13 -6.19 25.37
N GLY A 587 -12.25 -6.92 25.37
CA GLY A 587 -13.25 -6.89 26.45
C GLY A 587 -12.63 -7.25 27.81
N GLN A 588 -11.80 -8.30 27.85
CA GLN A 588 -11.09 -8.70 29.06
C GLN A 588 -10.06 -7.65 29.52
N ILE A 589 -9.28 -7.06 28.62
CA ILE A 589 -8.34 -5.98 28.98
C ILE A 589 -9.09 -4.79 29.60
N LEU A 590 -10.18 -4.34 28.97
CA LEU A 590 -11.01 -3.23 29.46
C LEU A 590 -11.72 -3.57 30.78
N ARG A 591 -12.17 -4.83 30.94
CA ARG A 591 -12.71 -5.33 32.21
C ARG A 591 -11.64 -5.36 33.30
N GLY A 592 -10.40 -5.70 32.96
CA GLY A 592 -9.25 -5.61 33.85
C GLY A 592 -9.03 -4.18 34.39
N VAL A 593 -9.17 -3.16 33.53
CA VAL A 593 -9.14 -1.75 33.96
C VAL A 593 -10.24 -1.44 34.98
N HIS A 594 -11.46 -1.95 34.75
CA HIS A 594 -12.56 -1.78 35.69
C HIS A 594 -12.30 -2.46 37.06
N LEU A 595 -11.89 -3.73 37.04
CA LEU A 595 -11.57 -4.51 38.25
C LEU A 595 -10.43 -3.88 39.04
N SER A 596 -9.40 -3.38 38.34
CA SER A 596 -8.28 -2.66 38.94
C SER A 596 -8.75 -1.40 39.68
N ALA A 597 -9.73 -0.67 39.13
CA ALA A 597 -10.31 0.49 39.78
C ALA A 597 -11.17 0.15 41.01
N GLN A 598 -11.66 -1.09 41.12
CA GLN A 598 -12.36 -1.60 42.30
C GLN A 598 -11.41 -2.19 43.36
N GLY A 599 -10.10 -2.21 43.10
CA GLY A 599 -9.10 -2.81 43.99
C GLY A 599 -8.98 -4.34 43.86
N LEU A 600 -9.67 -4.96 42.91
CA LEU A 600 -9.60 -6.41 42.63
C LEU A 600 -8.35 -6.71 41.78
N ASN A 601 -7.17 -6.37 42.31
CA ASN A 601 -5.93 -6.28 41.52
C ASN A 601 -5.46 -7.62 40.94
N ALA A 602 -5.54 -8.71 41.71
CA ALA A 602 -5.07 -10.02 41.23
C ALA A 602 -5.94 -10.56 40.08
N GLU A 603 -7.26 -10.37 40.20
CA GLU A 603 -8.21 -10.73 39.15
C GLU A 603 -8.05 -9.82 37.92
N ALA A 604 -7.88 -8.51 38.14
CA ALA A 604 -7.63 -7.54 37.08
C ALA A 604 -6.38 -7.90 36.24
N GLU A 605 -5.28 -8.24 36.90
CA GLU A 605 -4.03 -8.66 36.24
C GLU A 605 -4.24 -9.94 35.43
N ALA A 606 -4.84 -10.97 36.05
CA ALA A 606 -5.08 -12.26 35.41
C ALA A 606 -5.96 -12.13 34.16
N VAL A 607 -7.08 -11.41 34.26
CA VAL A 607 -8.00 -11.19 33.14
C VAL A 607 -7.36 -10.37 32.03
N MET A 608 -6.57 -9.34 32.37
CA MET A 608 -5.89 -8.51 31.37
C MET A 608 -4.83 -9.28 30.58
N LEU A 609 -4.03 -10.11 31.27
CA LEU A 609 -3.02 -10.95 30.66
C LEU A 609 -3.65 -12.06 29.82
N ASP A 610 -4.68 -12.74 30.33
CA ASP A 610 -5.44 -13.74 29.57
C ASP A 610 -6.03 -13.16 28.28
N GLY A 611 -6.65 -11.98 28.38
CA GLY A 611 -7.22 -11.28 27.23
C GLY A 611 -6.21 -10.97 26.15
N TYR A 612 -5.02 -10.49 26.52
CA TYR A 612 -4.00 -10.17 25.53
C TYR A 612 -3.28 -11.42 25.01
N ASP A 613 -2.71 -12.23 25.91
CA ASP A 613 -1.81 -13.32 25.53
C ASP A 613 -2.58 -14.47 24.88
N ASN A 614 -3.68 -14.92 25.49
CA ASN A 614 -4.40 -16.13 25.04
C ASN A 614 -5.46 -15.86 23.96
N HIS A 615 -5.90 -14.60 23.80
CA HIS A 615 -6.96 -14.26 22.84
C HIS A 615 -6.52 -13.32 21.72
N MET A 616 -5.64 -12.36 21.95
CA MET A 616 -5.16 -11.46 20.89
C MET A 616 -3.87 -12.00 20.26
N LEU A 617 -2.81 -12.18 21.07
CA LEU A 617 -1.47 -12.51 20.62
C LEU A 617 -1.38 -13.92 20.04
N CYS A 618 -1.97 -14.93 20.70
CA CYS A 618 -2.06 -16.29 20.17
C CYS A 618 -2.75 -16.38 18.80
N ASN A 619 -3.62 -15.43 18.47
CA ASN A 619 -4.27 -15.32 17.16
C ASN A 619 -3.54 -14.36 16.20
N GLY A 620 -2.28 -14.02 16.50
CA GLY A 620 -1.43 -13.17 15.67
C GLY A 620 -1.75 -11.67 15.71
N GLY A 621 -2.64 -11.23 16.61
CA GLY A 621 -2.91 -9.81 16.83
C GLY A 621 -1.90 -9.18 17.79
N ALA A 622 -1.43 -7.98 17.48
CA ALA A 622 -0.53 -7.19 18.33
C ALA A 622 -1.09 -5.80 18.67
N LEU A 623 -2.17 -5.38 18.00
CA LEU A 623 -2.87 -4.13 18.32
C LEU A 623 -3.31 -4.11 19.79
N PHE A 624 -3.42 -2.91 20.39
CA PHE A 624 -3.77 -2.72 21.81
C PHE A 624 -2.65 -3.06 22.81
N HIS A 625 -1.47 -3.46 22.33
CA HIS A 625 -0.30 -3.74 23.19
C HIS A 625 0.06 -2.55 24.08
N SER A 626 0.27 -1.36 23.51
CA SER A 626 0.67 -0.18 24.29
C SER A 626 -0.36 0.19 25.35
N PHE A 627 -1.65 0.10 25.03
CA PHE A 627 -2.73 0.34 25.98
C PHE A 627 -2.71 -0.68 27.12
N LYS A 628 -2.59 -1.98 26.82
CA LYS A 628 -2.48 -3.04 27.82
C LYS A 628 -1.28 -2.82 28.74
N MET A 629 -0.11 -2.55 28.17
CA MET A 629 1.12 -2.35 28.95
C MET A 629 1.03 -1.14 29.86
N TRP A 630 0.42 -0.06 29.38
CA TRP A 630 0.14 1.11 30.21
C TRP A 630 -0.76 0.77 31.40
N GLN A 631 -1.91 0.14 31.16
CA GLN A 631 -2.87 -0.19 32.23
C GLN A 631 -2.32 -1.23 33.21
N HIS A 632 -1.55 -2.21 32.74
CA HIS A 632 -0.84 -3.15 33.59
C HIS A 632 0.22 -2.45 34.44
N GLY A 633 0.96 -1.49 33.88
CA GLY A 633 1.91 -0.66 34.62
C GLY A 633 1.25 0.14 35.75
N GLU A 634 0.09 0.76 35.47
CA GLU A 634 -0.71 1.45 36.49
C GLU A 634 -1.15 0.53 37.62
N LEU A 635 -1.57 -0.70 37.29
CA LEU A 635 -1.92 -1.72 38.27
C LEU A 635 -0.71 -2.14 39.12
N LEU A 636 0.44 -2.42 38.49
CA LEU A 636 1.67 -2.80 39.20
C LEU A 636 2.12 -1.73 40.19
N LEU A 637 2.05 -0.44 39.80
CA LEU A 637 2.37 0.67 40.70
C LEU A 637 1.42 0.74 41.89
N ARG A 638 0.11 0.55 41.68
CA ARG A 638 -0.88 0.49 42.78
C ARG A 638 -0.60 -0.66 43.74
N CYS A 639 -0.07 -1.77 43.24
CA CYS A 639 0.33 -2.93 44.04
C CYS A 639 1.73 -2.80 44.69
N GLY A 640 2.43 -1.68 44.52
CA GLY A 640 3.78 -1.48 45.04
C GLY A 640 4.87 -2.30 44.31
N ARG A 641 4.57 -2.86 43.13
CA ARG A 641 5.48 -3.69 42.32
C ARG A 641 6.27 -2.84 41.32
N ALA A 642 6.95 -1.80 41.82
CA ALA A 642 7.63 -0.80 40.99
C ALA A 642 8.77 -1.38 40.13
N GLU A 643 9.57 -2.30 40.66
CA GLU A 643 10.68 -2.95 39.93
C GLU A 643 10.19 -3.72 38.69
N GLN A 644 9.10 -4.48 38.87
CA GLN A 644 8.48 -5.23 37.78
C GLN A 644 7.84 -4.29 36.77
N CYS A 645 7.23 -3.19 37.23
CA CYS A 645 6.67 -2.16 36.36
C CYS A 645 7.75 -1.49 35.49
N GLU A 646 8.88 -1.09 36.07
CA GLU A 646 9.97 -0.45 35.32
C GLU A 646 10.54 -1.39 34.26
N THR A 647 10.86 -2.62 34.65
CA THR A 647 11.42 -3.63 33.73
C THR A 647 10.49 -3.92 32.56
N MET A 648 9.20 -4.11 32.87
CA MET A 648 8.17 -4.38 31.87
C MET A 648 7.98 -3.20 30.91
N LEU A 649 7.88 -1.98 31.44
CA LEU A 649 7.65 -0.79 30.62
C LEU A 649 8.88 -0.37 29.83
N ALA A 650 10.09 -0.65 30.30
CA ALA A 650 11.32 -0.45 29.53
C ALA A 650 11.27 -1.26 28.22
N ALA A 651 10.96 -2.56 28.31
CA ALA A 651 10.80 -3.41 27.13
C ALA A 651 9.63 -2.97 26.23
N ALA A 652 8.50 -2.57 26.82
CA ALA A 652 7.34 -2.11 26.07
C ALA A 652 7.60 -0.81 25.27
N VAL A 653 8.39 0.12 25.83
CA VAL A 653 8.77 1.36 25.13
C VAL A 653 9.63 1.04 23.92
N ASP A 654 10.61 0.13 24.04
CA ASP A 654 11.46 -0.26 22.91
C ASP A 654 10.65 -0.94 21.80
N GLU A 655 9.72 -1.84 22.17
CA GLU A 655 8.85 -2.55 21.23
C GLU A 655 7.88 -1.62 20.50
N THR A 656 7.26 -0.66 21.22
CA THR A 656 6.33 0.31 20.64
C THR A 656 7.05 1.27 19.68
N LEU A 657 8.27 1.72 20.03
CA LEU A 657 9.11 2.53 19.15
C LEU A 657 9.52 1.77 17.88
N ALA A 658 9.92 0.50 18.01
CA ALA A 658 10.28 -0.34 16.86
C ALA A 658 9.10 -0.54 15.89
N ARG A 659 7.88 -0.67 16.42
CA ARG A 659 6.63 -0.80 15.64
C ARG A 659 6.05 0.54 15.18
N GLN A 660 6.62 1.66 15.61
CA GLN A 660 6.09 3.02 15.38
C GLN A 660 4.70 3.26 15.97
N GLU A 661 4.33 2.50 17.00
CA GLU A 661 3.09 2.67 17.76
C GLU A 661 3.26 3.83 18.73
N ARG A 662 2.54 4.94 18.52
CA ARG A 662 2.74 6.19 19.27
C ARG A 662 1.51 6.64 20.05
N ALA A 663 0.35 6.04 19.82
CA ALA A 663 -0.92 6.42 20.45
C ALA A 663 -0.87 6.52 22.00
N HIS A 664 -0.13 5.61 22.65
CA HIS A 664 0.00 5.58 24.12
C HIS A 664 1.45 5.68 24.61
N LEU A 665 2.36 6.13 23.76
CA LEU A 665 3.80 6.21 24.10
C LEU A 665 4.05 7.20 25.25
N GLY A 666 3.30 8.31 25.27
CA GLY A 666 3.42 9.31 26.34
C GLY A 666 3.06 8.72 27.71
N GLU A 667 1.95 7.99 27.78
CA GLU A 667 1.47 7.33 28.98
C GLU A 667 2.44 6.25 29.47
N LEU A 668 3.00 5.43 28.57
CA LEU A 668 4.04 4.46 28.93
C LEU A 668 5.27 5.12 29.56
N LEU A 669 5.75 6.24 28.96
CA LEU A 669 6.89 6.98 29.48
C LEU A 669 6.61 7.60 30.85
N VAL A 670 5.40 8.14 31.06
CA VAL A 670 4.98 8.67 32.37
C VAL A 670 4.94 7.56 33.42
N THR A 671 4.28 6.43 33.13
CA THR A 671 4.16 5.32 34.08
C THR A 671 5.52 4.70 34.41
N ARG A 672 6.43 4.57 33.43
CA ARG A 672 7.80 4.10 33.66
C ARG A 672 8.57 5.06 34.57
N ALA A 673 8.50 6.36 34.32
CA ALA A 673 9.20 7.35 35.16
C ALA A 673 8.66 7.37 36.59
N ARG A 674 7.36 7.12 36.78
CA ARG A 674 6.76 6.92 38.12
C ARG A 674 7.26 5.65 38.80
N ALA A 675 7.51 4.57 38.06
CA ALA A 675 8.12 3.36 38.60
C ALA A 675 9.55 3.63 39.10
N GLN A 676 10.36 4.36 38.32
CA GLN A 676 11.70 4.79 38.72
C GLN A 676 11.66 5.66 39.97
N TRP A 677 10.69 6.58 40.06
CA TRP A 677 10.49 7.39 41.25
C TRP A 677 10.13 6.54 42.47
N ALA A 678 9.23 5.57 42.33
CA ALA A 678 8.86 4.66 43.42
C ALA A 678 10.04 3.79 43.90
N LEU A 679 11.03 3.55 43.05
CA LEU A 679 12.29 2.87 43.39
C LEU A 679 13.33 3.79 44.05
N GLY A 680 13.06 5.09 44.15
CA GLY A 680 13.96 6.09 44.72
C GLY A 680 14.97 6.69 43.74
N ASP A 681 14.92 6.33 42.45
CA ASP A 681 15.77 6.91 41.41
C ASP A 681 15.19 8.24 40.90
N LEU A 682 15.42 9.31 41.68
CA LEU A 682 14.91 10.64 41.38
C LEU A 682 15.49 11.22 40.07
N THR A 683 16.72 10.88 39.72
CA THR A 683 17.40 11.43 38.53
C THR A 683 16.76 10.86 37.26
N SER A 684 16.64 9.52 37.19
CA SER A 684 16.01 8.86 36.06
C SER A 684 14.53 9.23 35.97
N ALA A 685 13.82 9.33 37.10
CA ALA A 685 12.43 9.75 37.12
C ALA A 685 12.23 11.17 36.56
N GLU A 686 13.05 12.15 36.98
CA GLU A 686 12.97 13.51 36.44
C GLU A 686 13.25 13.54 34.93
N GLN A 687 14.31 12.87 34.49
CA GLN A 687 14.66 12.78 33.07
C GLN A 687 13.57 12.09 32.24
N GLY A 688 13.00 11.01 32.77
CA GLY A 688 11.89 10.27 32.17
C GLY A 688 10.65 11.13 32.00
N LEU A 689 10.25 11.87 33.04
CA LEU A 689 9.09 12.77 32.99
C LEU A 689 9.29 13.95 32.02
N ARG A 690 10.50 14.52 31.94
CA ARG A 690 10.83 15.55 30.93
C ARG A 690 10.77 14.99 29.51
N THR A 691 11.25 13.76 29.32
CA THR A 691 11.18 13.06 28.04
C THR A 691 9.72 12.80 27.66
N ALA A 692 8.91 12.33 28.60
CA ALA A 692 7.47 12.13 28.41
C ALA A 692 6.76 13.43 28.03
N LEU A 693 7.05 14.54 28.73
CA LEU A 693 6.46 15.84 28.46
C LEU A 693 6.81 16.37 27.06
N SER A 694 8.09 16.31 26.69
CA SER A 694 8.53 16.74 25.35
C SER A 694 7.96 15.85 24.23
N THR A 695 7.86 14.55 24.47
CA THR A 695 7.25 13.58 23.54
C THR A 695 5.75 13.85 23.37
N ALA A 696 5.02 14.08 24.46
CA ALA A 696 3.60 14.39 24.42
C ALA A 696 3.32 15.71 23.68
N LEU A 697 4.17 16.72 23.86
CA LEU A 697 4.09 17.97 23.08
C LEU A 697 4.34 17.76 21.59
N ALA A 698 5.31 16.91 21.22
CA ALA A 698 5.62 16.62 19.82
C ALA A 698 4.48 15.90 19.09
N PHE A 699 3.69 15.07 19.81
CA PHE A 699 2.55 14.35 19.25
C PHE A 699 1.19 15.02 19.52
N GLY A 700 1.17 16.18 20.18
CA GLY A 700 -0.07 16.86 20.53
C GLY A 700 -0.95 16.11 21.56
N SER A 701 -0.40 15.16 22.33
CA SER A 701 -1.15 14.41 23.35
C SER A 701 -1.34 15.26 24.60
N VAL A 702 -2.55 15.81 24.77
CA VAL A 702 -2.95 16.59 25.94
C VAL A 702 -2.99 15.74 27.22
N PRO A 703 -3.59 14.53 27.25
CA PRO A 703 -3.60 13.70 28.46
C PRO A 703 -2.20 13.39 28.99
N ALA A 704 -1.31 12.88 28.12
CA ALA A 704 0.06 12.55 28.51
C ALA A 704 0.87 13.79 28.91
N ARG A 705 0.67 14.93 28.23
CA ARG A 705 1.31 16.20 28.58
C ARG A 705 0.93 16.65 29.99
N VAL A 706 -0.37 16.59 30.32
CA VAL A 706 -0.89 16.99 31.64
C VAL A 706 -0.35 16.07 32.73
N ASP A 707 -0.40 14.75 32.53
CA ASP A 707 0.11 13.79 33.50
C ASP A 707 1.63 13.93 33.70
N ALA A 708 2.41 14.04 32.62
CA ALA A 708 3.85 14.26 32.71
C ALA A 708 4.19 15.55 33.48
N ALA A 709 3.49 16.65 33.20
CA ALA A 709 3.70 17.92 33.89
C ALA A 709 3.29 17.84 35.37
N ARG A 710 2.18 17.15 35.68
CA ARG A 710 1.71 16.95 37.06
C ARG A 710 2.72 16.17 37.89
N TYR A 711 3.13 14.99 37.43
CA TYR A 711 4.10 14.17 38.16
C TYR A 711 5.47 14.83 38.24
N LEU A 712 5.91 15.56 37.20
CA LEU A 712 7.15 16.33 37.25
C LEU A 712 7.07 17.44 38.28
N ALA A 713 5.95 18.16 38.35
CA ALA A 713 5.75 19.19 39.37
C ALA A 713 5.75 18.63 40.80
N ASP A 714 5.15 17.46 41.02
CA ASP A 714 5.20 16.80 42.33
C ASP A 714 6.63 16.40 42.73
N LEU A 715 7.42 15.87 41.79
CA LEU A 715 8.83 15.52 42.00
C LEU A 715 9.71 16.76 42.24
N LEU A 716 9.48 17.84 41.49
CA LEU A 716 10.17 19.12 41.69
C LEU A 716 9.81 19.74 43.05
N ARG A 717 8.55 19.66 43.48
CA ARG A 717 8.14 20.09 44.81
C ARG A 717 8.85 19.29 45.89
N SER A 718 8.91 17.96 45.79
CA SER A 718 9.52 17.10 46.81
C SER A 718 11.03 17.35 46.97
N THR A 719 11.68 17.90 45.93
CA THR A 719 13.10 18.30 45.93
C THR A 719 13.32 19.79 46.25
N GLY A 720 12.29 20.52 46.68
CA GLY A 720 12.39 21.93 47.09
C GLY A 720 12.36 22.95 45.94
N ARG A 721 12.13 22.52 44.69
CA ARG A 721 12.09 23.36 43.48
C ARG A 721 10.68 23.87 43.16
N GLY A 722 10.00 24.43 44.16
CA GLY A 722 8.58 24.81 44.07
C GLY A 722 8.23 25.82 42.95
N ALA A 723 9.11 26.80 42.68
CA ALA A 723 8.87 27.76 41.60
C ALA A 723 8.88 27.09 40.21
N GLU A 724 9.81 26.14 39.99
CA GLU A 724 9.88 25.37 38.75
C GLU A 724 8.71 24.39 38.62
N ALA A 725 8.26 23.81 39.74
CA ALA A 725 7.06 22.98 39.77
C ALA A 725 5.82 23.75 39.28
N ILE A 726 5.62 24.98 39.78
CA ILE A 726 4.51 25.85 39.37
C ILE A 726 4.58 26.16 37.87
N ASP A 727 5.76 26.57 37.38
CA ASP A 727 5.94 26.92 35.97
C ASP A 727 5.71 25.71 35.04
N THR A 728 6.27 24.56 35.41
CA THR A 728 6.12 23.30 34.66
C THR A 728 4.65 22.91 34.55
N LEU A 729 3.93 22.89 35.67
CA LEU A 729 2.52 22.51 35.71
C LEU A 729 1.62 23.53 34.99
N ALA A 730 1.89 24.82 35.16
CA ALA A 730 1.15 25.87 34.46
C ALA A 730 1.32 25.78 32.93
N ARG A 731 2.52 25.45 32.44
CA ARG A 731 2.76 25.19 31.02
C ARG A 731 2.06 23.92 30.54
N GLY A 732 2.11 22.85 31.35
CA GLY A 732 1.40 21.59 31.07
C GLY A 732 -0.12 21.71 31.01
N LEU A 733 -0.70 22.67 31.74
CA LEU A 733 -2.14 22.93 31.80
C LEU A 733 -2.64 24.01 30.83
N ARG A 734 -1.77 24.57 29.98
CA ARG A 734 -2.17 25.62 29.03
C ARG A 734 -3.39 25.17 28.21
N GLU A 735 -4.37 26.07 28.12
CA GLU A 735 -5.64 25.92 27.39
C GLU A 735 -6.58 24.81 27.92
N GLN A 736 -6.41 24.37 29.17
CA GLN A 736 -7.26 23.35 29.80
C GLN A 736 -8.18 23.94 30.87
N THR A 737 -9.37 23.36 31.03
CA THR A 737 -10.37 23.77 32.04
C THR A 737 -10.71 22.61 32.99
N ALA A 738 -11.15 22.93 34.20
CA ALA A 738 -11.46 21.93 35.25
C ALA A 738 -12.62 20.99 34.88
N ASP A 739 -13.54 21.42 34.00
CA ASP A 739 -14.70 20.62 33.58
C ASP A 739 -14.35 19.54 32.53
N SER A 740 -13.06 19.37 32.20
CA SER A 740 -12.60 18.49 31.13
C SER A 740 -12.60 17.00 31.53
N THR A 741 -11.74 16.63 32.48
CA THR A 741 -11.58 15.27 33.03
C THR A 741 -11.15 15.34 34.50
N SER A 742 -11.36 14.27 35.27
CA SER A 742 -10.87 14.14 36.66
C SER A 742 -9.36 14.41 36.75
N ARG A 743 -8.59 13.83 35.83
CA ARG A 743 -7.12 14.00 35.76
C ARG A 743 -6.70 15.46 35.60
N ILE A 744 -7.42 16.23 34.78
CA ILE A 744 -7.15 17.67 34.58
C ILE A 744 -7.59 18.47 35.80
N ALA A 745 -8.75 18.13 36.39
CA ALA A 745 -9.22 18.77 37.61
C ALA A 745 -8.21 18.60 38.76
N ASP A 746 -7.66 17.41 38.94
CA ASP A 746 -6.63 17.11 39.94
C ASP A 746 -5.34 17.92 39.70
N ALA A 747 -4.90 18.02 38.45
CA ALA A 747 -3.73 18.83 38.08
C ALA A 747 -3.95 20.33 38.34
N ILE A 748 -5.15 20.86 38.07
CA ILE A 748 -5.52 22.25 38.36
C ILE A 748 -5.56 22.50 39.87
N ALA A 749 -6.12 21.56 40.64
CA ALA A 749 -6.15 21.62 42.10
C ALA A 749 -4.73 21.67 42.68
N LEU A 750 -3.83 20.81 42.18
CA LEU A 750 -2.41 20.82 42.56
C LEU A 750 -1.73 22.16 42.24
N LEU A 751 -1.97 22.73 41.06
CA LEU A 751 -1.40 24.03 40.69
C LEU A 751 -1.88 25.15 41.63
N ALA A 752 -3.16 25.12 42.03
CA ALA A 752 -3.71 26.07 42.99
C ALA A 752 -3.10 25.91 44.38
N GLU A 753 -2.89 24.66 44.82
CA GLU A 753 -2.20 24.34 46.08
C GLU A 753 -0.76 24.87 46.08
N LEU A 754 0.02 24.56 45.03
CA LEU A 754 1.41 24.99 44.89
C LEU A 754 1.54 26.52 44.94
N ARG A 755 0.65 27.24 44.25
CA ARG A 755 0.62 28.72 44.28
C ARG A 755 0.29 29.27 45.66
N ARG A 756 -0.65 28.65 46.38
CA ARG A 756 -1.02 29.06 47.74
C ARG A 756 0.15 28.88 48.72
N VAL A 757 0.85 27.74 48.65
CA VAL A 757 2.03 27.47 49.50
C VAL A 757 3.16 28.47 49.21
N ALA A 758 3.39 28.82 47.94
CA ALA A 758 4.41 29.80 47.57
C ALA A 758 4.11 31.21 48.14
N LEU A 759 2.85 31.64 48.14
CA LEU A 759 2.42 32.93 48.71
C LEU A 759 2.61 33.01 50.23
N ILE A 760 2.27 31.93 50.95
CA ILE A 760 2.46 31.85 52.42
C ILE A 760 3.95 31.84 52.77
N GLY A 761 4.78 31.16 51.96
CA GLY A 761 6.23 31.15 52.12
C GLY A 761 6.92 32.49 51.86
N SER A 762 6.32 33.35 51.02
CA SER A 762 6.80 34.73 50.81
C SER A 762 6.39 35.69 51.93
N ASP A 763 5.19 35.54 52.53
CA ASP A 763 4.74 36.39 53.64
C ASP A 763 5.47 36.08 54.97
N ALA A 764 5.97 34.87 55.15
CA ALA A 764 6.84 34.51 56.28
C ALA A 764 8.26 35.13 56.20
N ARG A 765 8.61 35.76 55.05
CA ARG A 765 9.86 36.52 54.85
C ARG A 765 9.57 38.03 54.75
N GLY A 766 8.81 38.59 55.70
CA GLY A 766 8.70 40.03 55.97
C GLY A 766 9.93 40.61 56.71
N PRO A 767 10.15 41.94 56.70
CA PRO A 767 11.48 42.57 56.70
C PRO A 767 12.18 42.51 58.07
N GLY A 768 13.22 41.69 58.17
CA GLY A 768 14.00 41.52 59.40
C GLY A 768 15.47 41.24 59.15
N ALA A 769 16.13 42.01 58.29
CA ALA A 769 17.59 42.09 58.22
C ALA A 769 18.01 43.42 57.60
N GLY A 770 17.96 44.46 58.42
CA GLY A 770 18.42 45.81 58.08
C GLY A 770 18.84 46.53 59.35
N ARG A 771 19.94 46.08 59.96
CA ARG A 771 20.89 46.89 60.74
C ARG A 771 22.25 46.24 60.68
#